data_AF-A0A395S5V1-F1
#
_entry.id   AF-A0A395S5V1-F1
#
_cell.length_a   1.000
_cell.length_b   1.000
_cell.length_c   1.000
_cell.angle_alpha   90.00
_cell.angle_beta   90.00
_cell.angle_gamma   90.00
#
_symmetry.space_group_name_H-M   'P 1'
#
loop_
_entity.id
_entity.type
_entity.pdbx_description
1 polymer ?
#
loop_
_entity_poly.entity_id
_entity_poly.type
_entity_poly.pdbx_seq_one_letter_code
_entity_poly.pdbx_strand_id
1 'polypeptide(L)'
;MVRAFNLRLALQATAIKVSANLVTQLIIHLRAPGGHSPFDEQQVIEFAIYGFVGSQVGNVIQFILEDCFPTGHAMRVNEVLPQVQGDVKQVLEKKDDDKKATKAKTWFSISPDLIWRNVLAKLILDQTIGLAISGSVFLICTNIARVSHLSGVLDVIGDRLWPLIKAGWHIWPLVAICNFLWVPYEHLLLPSRTFTNPLVMPPQRRSWVGCTRCKSFKKKCSEERPACQRCTLANAKCEYAVKLRWGGRPFNRSPFGECLTQNEGNVQRLDLNNKNFIYVSPSTPKSDPPKVTSPPIQEVDRTQWISTSPSAIPEPSESSQLVLHPQSQPVPLTPSVEFFGHLSPLHRSGLQYFTERTVRALAPHPQIFNELCELILPMAVFNEPLLQGIVALAATHRLASCKTSEEQSAQALIVAGFQALSSRSLCEKLSDCAGDQELIPLLATARALFVCEVFASEPNADRWSVHFRGARGLISRMQDKGLLERPTDELRFLLRWFDMTESLVCHSISDLAPKQSAIPSPTTLPSFETDDEPVYIDMYLARTKDLLSVFKEIARLSHIRNERETREDLSQDSEDDAEVWWLLSYLQSIIDRDQANPPPVMSIRDRVLSVAEVQEYRLSNQIWQLTGLLLIHRRLFHEPRSSTLIQDLVQRILESAERMTLRDGLTPVTLLTPPLFFAGCDAIRDDRPRIKISLQGVSTALGLLNTQRALEILEEYWAADPGVDDGLADRSWPRISQFLPY
;
A
#
# COMPACT_ATOMS: atom_id res chain seq x y z
N MET A 1 25.66 -33.09 -30.23
CA MET A 1 24.46 -33.82 -30.69
C MET A 1 23.50 -34.26 -29.57
N VAL A 2 23.96 -34.84 -28.44
CA VAL A 2 23.06 -35.27 -27.34
C VAL A 2 22.21 -34.14 -26.72
N ARG A 3 22.60 -32.87 -26.91
CA ARG A 3 21.85 -31.68 -26.47
C ARG A 3 20.74 -31.21 -27.42
N ALA A 4 20.61 -31.79 -28.62
CA ALA A 4 19.64 -31.34 -29.63
C ALA A 4 18.27 -32.03 -29.51
N PHE A 5 18.21 -33.18 -28.85
CA PHE A 5 16.94 -33.87 -28.57
C PHE A 5 16.34 -33.36 -27.26
N ASN A 6 15.11 -32.88 -27.33
CA ASN A 6 14.40 -32.32 -26.18
C ASN A 6 12.97 -32.87 -26.14
N LEU A 7 12.72 -33.77 -25.18
CA LEU A 7 11.45 -34.46 -25.01
C LEU A 7 10.30 -33.49 -24.72
N ARG A 8 10.55 -32.41 -23.97
CA ARG A 8 9.54 -31.41 -23.67
C ARG A 8 9.13 -30.64 -24.92
N LEU A 9 10.10 -30.29 -25.76
CA LEU A 9 9.84 -29.67 -27.06
C LEU A 9 9.04 -30.61 -27.97
N ALA A 10 9.40 -31.91 -27.98
CA ALA A 10 8.69 -32.93 -28.74
C ALA A 10 7.21 -33.02 -28.35
N LEU A 11 6.92 -33.12 -27.05
CA LEU A 11 5.55 -33.22 -26.54
C LEU A 11 4.72 -31.95 -26.82
N GLN A 12 5.33 -30.76 -26.69
CA GLN A 12 4.65 -29.51 -27.02
C GLN A 12 4.33 -29.40 -28.51
N ALA A 13 5.27 -29.75 -29.39
CA ALA A 13 5.07 -29.75 -30.83
C ALA A 13 4.00 -30.77 -31.24
N THR A 14 4.01 -31.97 -30.66
CA THR A 14 2.96 -32.99 -30.83
C THR A 14 1.58 -32.42 -30.46
N ALA A 15 1.43 -31.81 -29.29
CA ALA A 15 0.15 -31.24 -28.86
C ALA A 15 -0.36 -30.15 -29.81
N ILE A 16 0.52 -29.28 -30.30
CA ILE A 16 0.17 -28.23 -31.27
C ILE A 16 -0.30 -28.85 -32.60
N LYS A 17 0.41 -29.86 -33.12
CA LYS A 17 0.05 -30.49 -34.40
C LYS A 17 -1.24 -31.30 -34.31
N VAL A 18 -1.46 -32.01 -33.21
CA VAL A 18 -2.73 -32.70 -32.92
C VAL A 18 -3.88 -31.70 -32.86
N SER A 19 -3.72 -30.63 -32.08
CA SER A 19 -4.76 -29.60 -31.93
C SER A 19 -5.08 -28.93 -33.28
N ALA A 20 -4.07 -28.60 -34.08
CA ALA A 20 -4.27 -28.01 -35.41
C ALA A 20 -5.00 -28.95 -36.36
N ASN A 21 -4.69 -30.25 -36.32
CA ASN A 21 -5.41 -31.24 -37.13
C ASN A 21 -6.87 -31.39 -36.68
N LEU A 22 -7.14 -31.51 -35.37
CA LEU A 22 -8.49 -31.58 -34.82
C LEU A 22 -9.35 -30.37 -35.19
N VAL A 23 -8.79 -29.17 -35.11
CA VAL A 23 -9.48 -27.94 -35.55
C VAL A 23 -9.80 -27.98 -37.04
N THR A 24 -8.87 -28.48 -37.87
CA THR A 24 -9.08 -28.62 -39.31
C THR A 24 -10.20 -29.61 -39.63
N GLN A 25 -10.19 -30.78 -38.99
CA GLN A 25 -11.25 -31.79 -39.16
C GLN A 25 -12.61 -31.24 -38.67
N LEU A 26 -12.64 -30.50 -37.57
CA LEU A 26 -13.85 -29.85 -37.07
C LEU A 26 -14.40 -28.82 -38.07
N ILE A 27 -13.54 -27.97 -38.64
CA ILE A 27 -13.94 -26.98 -39.65
C ILE A 27 -14.49 -27.67 -40.90
N ILE A 28 -13.87 -28.77 -41.35
CA ILE A 28 -14.35 -29.55 -42.49
C ILE A 28 -15.71 -30.16 -42.19
N HIS A 29 -15.89 -30.74 -41.00
CA HIS A 29 -17.15 -31.32 -40.57
C HIS A 29 -18.28 -30.27 -40.51
N LEU A 30 -17.98 -29.07 -39.99
CA LEU A 30 -18.94 -27.96 -39.92
C LEU A 30 -19.30 -27.38 -41.30
N ARG A 31 -18.45 -27.56 -42.31
CA ARG A 31 -18.67 -27.08 -43.68
C ARG A 31 -19.26 -28.13 -44.62
N ALA A 32 -19.35 -29.40 -44.20
CA ALA A 32 -19.88 -30.47 -45.05
C ALA A 32 -21.42 -30.41 -45.12
N PRO A 33 -22.02 -30.22 -46.32
CA PRO A 33 -23.47 -30.23 -46.46
C PRO A 33 -24.01 -31.64 -46.18
N GLY A 34 -24.78 -31.78 -45.10
CA GLY A 34 -25.33 -33.06 -44.63
C GLY A 34 -24.64 -33.70 -43.42
N GLY A 35 -23.62 -33.07 -42.83
CA GLY A 35 -23.14 -33.39 -41.48
C GLY A 35 -22.45 -34.74 -41.28
N HIS A 36 -22.05 -35.46 -42.33
CA HIS A 36 -21.40 -36.76 -42.22
C HIS A 36 -20.03 -36.73 -42.91
N SER A 37 -19.06 -36.05 -42.29
CA SER A 37 -17.64 -36.28 -42.58
C SER A 37 -17.07 -37.19 -41.48
N PRO A 38 -16.57 -38.40 -41.83
CA PRO A 38 -16.02 -39.33 -40.85
C PRO A 38 -14.74 -38.75 -40.23
N PHE A 39 -14.61 -38.88 -38.91
CA PHE A 39 -13.42 -38.46 -38.16
C PHE A 39 -12.23 -39.36 -38.52
N ASP A 40 -11.13 -38.75 -38.98
CA ASP A 40 -9.93 -39.49 -39.41
C ASP A 40 -8.95 -39.58 -38.22
N GLU A 41 -9.16 -40.59 -37.37
CA GLU A 41 -8.29 -40.90 -36.21
C GLU A 41 -6.85 -41.19 -36.64
N GLN A 42 -6.68 -41.83 -37.80
CA GLN A 42 -5.36 -42.18 -38.33
C GLN A 42 -4.56 -40.92 -38.66
N GLN A 43 -5.19 -39.93 -39.28
CA GLN A 43 -4.54 -38.66 -39.58
C GLN A 43 -4.12 -37.89 -38.32
N VAL A 44 -4.87 -37.98 -37.22
CA VAL A 44 -4.47 -37.36 -35.94
C VAL A 44 -3.16 -37.98 -35.43
N ILE A 45 -3.03 -39.30 -35.52
CA ILE A 45 -1.82 -40.03 -35.11
C ILE A 45 -0.63 -39.66 -36.01
N GLU A 46 -0.83 -39.58 -37.32
CA GLU A 46 0.20 -39.15 -38.28
C GLU A 46 0.74 -37.75 -37.94
N PHE A 47 -0.14 -36.80 -37.61
CA PHE A 47 0.25 -35.45 -37.20
C PHE A 47 0.91 -35.41 -35.82
N ALA A 48 0.54 -36.33 -34.91
CA ALA A 48 1.21 -36.49 -33.63
C ALA A 48 2.66 -36.95 -33.78
N ILE A 49 2.87 -37.97 -34.63
CA ILE A 49 4.20 -38.50 -34.97
C ILE A 49 5.04 -37.42 -35.67
N TYR A 50 4.46 -36.70 -36.63
CA TYR A 50 5.15 -35.59 -37.28
C TYR A 50 5.53 -34.48 -36.29
N GLY A 51 4.63 -34.10 -35.38
CA GLY A 51 4.94 -33.11 -34.34
C GLY A 51 6.11 -33.55 -33.46
N PHE A 52 6.16 -34.85 -33.12
CA PHE A 52 7.24 -35.41 -32.33
C PHE A 52 8.56 -35.41 -33.10
N VAL A 53 8.63 -36.14 -34.23
CA VAL A 53 9.85 -36.34 -35.02
C VAL A 53 10.32 -35.06 -35.69
N GLY A 54 9.40 -34.31 -36.30
CA GLY A 54 9.70 -33.08 -37.02
C GLY A 54 10.29 -31.99 -36.12
N SER A 55 9.85 -31.90 -34.86
CA SER A 55 10.43 -30.93 -33.91
C SER A 55 11.88 -31.25 -33.56
N GLN A 56 12.24 -32.54 -33.45
CA GLN A 56 13.60 -32.94 -33.11
C GLN A 56 14.55 -32.66 -34.28
N VAL A 57 14.14 -33.02 -35.49
CA VAL A 57 14.91 -32.74 -36.71
C VAL A 57 15.06 -31.23 -36.93
N GLY A 58 13.97 -30.47 -36.80
CA GLY A 58 14.01 -29.01 -36.90
C GLY A 58 14.92 -28.35 -35.87
N ASN A 59 14.93 -28.85 -34.62
CA ASN A 59 15.81 -28.33 -33.57
C ASN A 59 17.30 -28.62 -33.86
N VAL A 60 17.62 -29.80 -34.42
CA VAL A 60 18.98 -30.13 -34.86
C VAL A 60 19.43 -29.20 -35.99
N ILE A 61 18.58 -28.96 -36.98
CA ILE A 61 18.89 -28.05 -38.10
C ILE A 61 19.13 -26.64 -37.58
N GLN A 62 18.27 -26.12 -36.71
CA GLN A 62 18.43 -24.80 -36.11
C GLN A 62 19.74 -24.70 -35.32
N PHE A 63 20.11 -25.76 -34.58
CA PHE A 63 21.37 -25.81 -33.84
C PHE A 63 22.59 -25.74 -34.77
N ILE A 64 22.57 -26.50 -35.87
CA ILE A 64 23.65 -26.48 -36.86
C ILE A 64 23.75 -25.10 -37.53
N LEU A 65 22.61 -24.50 -37.89
CA LEU A 65 22.56 -23.16 -38.48
C LEU A 65 23.16 -22.11 -37.54
N GLU A 66 22.85 -22.19 -36.25
CA GLU A 66 23.38 -21.26 -35.24
C GLU A 66 24.87 -21.45 -34.96
N ASP A 67 25.35 -22.69 -34.85
CA ASP A 67 26.77 -22.99 -34.62
C ASP A 67 27.65 -22.60 -35.82
N CYS A 68 27.17 -22.83 -37.05
CA CYS A 68 27.93 -22.52 -38.26
C CYS A 68 27.87 -21.02 -38.64
N PHE A 69 26.77 -20.32 -38.32
CA PHE A 69 26.53 -18.95 -38.79
C PHE A 69 25.98 -18.03 -37.68
N PRO A 70 26.73 -17.75 -36.60
CA PRO A 70 26.22 -17.00 -35.45
C PRO A 70 25.65 -15.62 -35.83
N THR A 71 24.51 -15.27 -35.24
CA THR A 71 23.73 -14.05 -35.58
C THR A 71 24.39 -12.74 -35.10
N GLY A 72 25.26 -12.80 -34.09
CA GLY A 72 25.99 -11.65 -33.55
C GLY A 72 27.25 -12.04 -32.78
N HIS A 73 28.07 -11.07 -32.35
CA HIS A 73 29.29 -11.32 -31.57
C HIS A 73 28.93 -11.64 -30.11
N ALA A 74 29.05 -12.91 -29.70
CA ALA A 74 28.86 -13.28 -28.30
C ALA A 74 30.04 -12.80 -27.44
N MET A 75 29.75 -12.18 -26.29
CA MET A 75 30.72 -11.83 -25.25
C MET A 75 31.39 -13.13 -24.76
N ARG A 76 32.70 -13.27 -24.95
CA ARG A 76 33.45 -14.42 -24.44
C ARG A 76 33.52 -14.34 -22.91
N VAL A 77 32.87 -15.28 -22.23
CA VAL A 77 33.03 -15.52 -20.79
C VAL A 77 34.41 -16.14 -20.59
N ASN A 78 35.43 -15.31 -20.36
CA ASN A 78 36.72 -15.71 -19.80
C ASN A 78 37.49 -14.45 -19.39
N GLU A 79 37.12 -13.88 -18.24
CA GLU A 79 38.04 -13.06 -17.46
C GLU A 79 37.87 -13.42 -15.98
N VAL A 80 39.01 -13.62 -15.34
CA VAL A 80 39.23 -14.34 -14.08
C VAL A 80 38.87 -13.45 -12.89
N LEU A 81 38.14 -14.01 -11.90
CA LEU A 81 37.88 -13.39 -10.60
C LEU A 81 39.19 -13.17 -9.81
N PRO A 82 39.43 -12.00 -9.18
CA PRO A 82 40.38 -11.90 -8.08
C PRO A 82 39.76 -12.42 -6.79
N GLN A 83 40.62 -13.05 -5.97
CA GLN A 83 40.29 -13.69 -4.70
C GLN A 83 39.84 -12.70 -3.62
N VAL A 84 38.91 -13.17 -2.79
CA VAL A 84 38.40 -12.52 -1.58
C VAL A 84 39.43 -12.67 -0.46
N GLN A 85 40.01 -11.57 0.01
CA GLN A 85 40.55 -11.45 1.36
C GLN A 85 40.68 -9.95 1.73
N GLY A 86 40.06 -9.53 2.84
CA GLY A 86 40.40 -8.26 3.51
C GLY A 86 39.26 -7.23 3.59
N ASP A 87 38.71 -7.16 4.80
CA ASP A 87 38.15 -6.01 5.54
C ASP A 87 37.22 -4.93 4.94
N VAL A 88 36.24 -4.67 5.80
CA VAL A 88 35.18 -3.67 5.76
C VAL A 88 35.76 -2.30 6.19
N LYS A 89 35.80 -1.32 5.29
CA LYS A 89 35.45 0.12 5.50
C LYS A 89 36.02 1.00 4.39
N GLN A 90 35.14 1.85 3.83
CA GLN A 90 35.41 3.09 3.08
C GLN A 90 36.23 2.91 1.79
N VAL A 91 35.81 3.42 0.64
CA VAL A 91 36.00 4.81 0.21
C VAL A 91 35.25 4.88 -1.14
N LEU A 92 34.11 5.56 -1.15
CA LEU A 92 33.91 6.91 -1.72
C LEU A 92 33.81 6.92 -3.25
N GLU A 93 32.69 7.50 -3.67
CA GLU A 93 32.56 8.43 -4.79
C GLU A 93 33.31 8.09 -6.08
N LYS A 94 32.53 7.61 -7.06
CA LYS A 94 32.77 8.03 -8.43
C LYS A 94 31.48 8.58 -9.03
N LYS A 95 31.36 9.90 -8.87
CA LYS A 95 30.66 10.80 -9.77
C LYS A 95 31.38 10.68 -11.12
N ASP A 96 30.68 10.31 -12.18
CA ASP A 96 31.07 10.70 -13.52
C ASP A 96 29.85 10.67 -14.45
N ASP A 97 29.77 11.78 -15.17
CA ASP A 97 28.84 12.10 -16.23
C ASP A 97 28.86 11.06 -17.34
N ASP A 98 27.67 10.74 -17.89
CA ASP A 98 27.57 10.37 -19.30
C ASP A 98 26.27 10.89 -19.90
N LYS A 99 26.43 11.99 -20.67
CA LYS A 99 25.47 12.51 -21.64
C LYS A 99 25.51 11.64 -22.90
N LYS A 100 24.34 11.39 -23.49
CA LYS A 100 24.05 10.79 -24.81
C LYS A 100 24.33 9.28 -24.88
N ALA A 101 23.44 8.42 -25.41
CA ALA A 101 22.57 8.62 -26.56
C ALA A 101 21.17 8.00 -26.38
N THR A 102 20.17 8.81 -26.72
CA THR A 102 18.80 8.45 -27.03
C THR A 102 18.75 7.51 -28.24
N LYS A 103 18.18 6.32 -28.09
CA LYS A 103 17.53 5.59 -29.20
C LYS A 103 16.15 5.12 -28.75
N ALA A 104 15.13 5.64 -29.44
CA ALA A 104 13.75 5.27 -29.29
C ALA A 104 13.58 3.75 -29.46
N LYS A 105 12.94 3.09 -28.50
CA LYS A 105 12.52 1.68 -28.67
C LYS A 105 11.26 1.64 -29.51
N THR A 106 11.46 1.60 -30.82
CA THR A 106 10.52 1.01 -31.77
C THR A 106 10.35 -0.48 -31.41
N TRP A 107 9.14 -1.01 -31.59
CA TRP A 107 8.76 -2.39 -31.27
C TRP A 107 9.48 -3.48 -32.11
N PHE A 108 10.48 -3.08 -32.92
CA PHE A 108 11.30 -3.90 -33.81
C PHE A 108 12.79 -3.54 -33.68
N SER A 109 13.38 -3.57 -32.46
CA SER A 109 14.81 -3.25 -32.32
C SER A 109 15.68 -4.44 -32.77
N ILE A 110 16.17 -4.37 -34.01
CA ILE A 110 17.24 -5.25 -34.51
C ILE A 110 18.53 -4.92 -33.75
N SER A 111 19.24 -5.93 -33.27
CA SER A 111 20.49 -5.72 -32.53
C SER A 111 21.51 -4.95 -33.39
N PRO A 112 22.22 -3.94 -32.87
CA PRO A 112 23.22 -3.20 -33.65
C PRO A 112 24.42 -4.06 -34.06
N ASP A 113 24.63 -5.23 -33.43
CA ASP A 113 25.77 -6.13 -33.65
C ASP A 113 25.46 -7.30 -34.60
N LEU A 114 24.48 -7.14 -35.50
CA LEU A 114 23.97 -8.20 -36.36
C LEU A 114 24.90 -8.47 -37.56
N ILE A 115 25.27 -9.74 -37.77
CA ILE A 115 26.03 -10.14 -38.96
C ILE A 115 25.05 -10.53 -40.07
N TRP A 116 24.61 -9.56 -40.86
CA TRP A 116 23.62 -9.76 -41.95
C TRP A 116 24.02 -10.85 -42.96
N ARG A 117 25.32 -11.02 -43.22
CA ARG A 117 25.82 -12.11 -44.09
C ARG A 117 25.48 -13.49 -43.53
N ASN A 118 25.56 -13.67 -42.21
CA ASN A 118 25.25 -14.94 -41.55
C ASN A 118 23.74 -15.17 -41.49
N VAL A 119 22.95 -14.10 -41.27
CA VAL A 119 21.48 -14.17 -41.33
C VAL A 119 20.99 -14.54 -42.73
N LEU A 120 21.58 -13.96 -43.79
CA LEU A 120 21.26 -14.29 -45.17
C LEU A 120 21.69 -15.72 -45.53
N ALA A 121 22.87 -16.16 -45.09
CA ALA A 121 23.32 -17.53 -45.29
C ALA A 121 22.40 -18.55 -44.60
N LYS A 122 21.98 -18.28 -43.35
CA LYS A 122 20.98 -19.08 -42.63
C LYS A 122 19.66 -19.14 -43.37
N LEU A 123 19.17 -18.01 -43.86
CA LEU A 123 17.93 -17.94 -44.61
C LEU A 123 18.00 -18.79 -45.88
N ILE A 124 19.04 -18.64 -46.69
CA ILE A 124 19.19 -19.42 -47.93
C ILE A 124 19.28 -20.92 -47.60
N LEU A 125 20.06 -21.30 -46.59
CA LEU A 125 20.25 -22.70 -46.22
C LEU A 125 18.99 -23.34 -45.62
N ASP A 126 18.25 -22.59 -44.81
CA ASP A 126 16.97 -23.02 -44.23
C ASP A 126 15.88 -23.15 -45.31
N GLN A 127 15.76 -22.17 -46.22
CA GLN A 127 14.73 -22.19 -47.27
C GLN A 127 15.01 -23.19 -48.41
N THR A 128 16.26 -23.65 -48.54
CA THR A 128 16.64 -24.69 -49.52
C THR A 128 16.71 -26.07 -48.86
N ILE A 129 17.72 -26.30 -48.02
CA ILE A 129 17.98 -27.61 -47.41
C ILE A 129 17.04 -27.86 -46.23
N GLY A 130 16.82 -26.87 -45.36
CA GLY A 130 15.94 -27.00 -44.19
C GLY A 130 14.50 -27.33 -44.55
N LEU A 131 13.94 -26.64 -45.55
CA LEU A 131 12.58 -26.85 -46.05
C LEU A 131 12.45 -28.20 -46.78
N ALA A 132 13.47 -28.62 -47.54
CA ALA A 132 13.48 -29.94 -48.18
C ALA A 132 13.51 -31.09 -47.16
N ILE A 133 14.34 -30.98 -46.11
CA ILE A 133 14.37 -31.97 -45.02
C ILE A 133 13.04 -31.97 -44.26
N SER A 134 12.54 -30.81 -43.87
CA SER A 134 11.28 -30.70 -43.11
C SER A 134 10.08 -31.20 -43.92
N GLY A 135 10.04 -30.90 -45.22
CA GLY A 135 9.02 -31.40 -46.15
C GLY A 135 9.11 -32.92 -46.34
N SER A 136 10.31 -33.47 -46.43
CA SER A 136 10.51 -34.93 -46.53
C SER A 136 10.07 -35.64 -45.26
N VAL A 137 10.43 -35.13 -44.07
CA VAL A 137 9.98 -35.69 -42.78
C VAL A 137 8.46 -35.63 -42.66
N PHE A 138 7.84 -34.52 -43.10
CA PHE A 138 6.38 -34.40 -43.13
C PHE A 138 5.73 -35.46 -44.03
N LEU A 139 6.21 -35.60 -45.27
CA LEU A 139 5.66 -36.56 -46.22
C LEU A 139 5.86 -38.01 -45.77
N ILE A 140 7.00 -38.33 -45.18
CA ILE A 140 7.25 -39.65 -44.58
C ILE A 140 6.25 -39.90 -43.45
N CYS A 141 6.17 -39.01 -42.45
CA CYS A 141 5.31 -39.24 -41.28
C CYS A 141 3.82 -39.35 -41.63
N THR A 142 3.37 -38.65 -42.68
CA THR A 142 1.96 -38.63 -43.09
C THR A 142 1.58 -39.68 -44.13
N ASN A 143 2.54 -40.32 -44.80
CA ASN A 143 2.25 -41.31 -45.85
C ASN A 143 2.79 -42.70 -45.53
N ILE A 144 3.69 -42.87 -44.55
CA ILE A 144 4.27 -44.19 -44.22
C ILE A 144 3.22 -45.23 -43.83
N ALA A 145 2.12 -44.81 -43.21
CA ALA A 145 1.00 -45.68 -42.85
C ALA A 145 0.00 -45.91 -44.00
N ARG A 146 0.12 -45.18 -45.12
CA ARG A 146 -0.83 -45.18 -46.25
C ARG A 146 -0.30 -45.90 -47.49
N VAL A 147 0.98 -46.27 -47.52
CA VAL A 147 1.63 -46.94 -48.65
C VAL A 147 1.94 -48.39 -48.30
N SER A 148 1.69 -49.32 -49.23
CA SER A 148 1.90 -50.76 -49.03
C SER A 148 3.37 -51.19 -48.99
N HIS A 149 4.26 -50.45 -49.67
CA HIS A 149 5.69 -50.73 -49.73
C HIS A 149 6.53 -49.45 -49.53
N LEU A 150 7.69 -49.58 -48.88
CA LEU A 150 8.56 -48.44 -48.53
C LEU A 150 8.99 -47.61 -49.75
N SER A 151 9.07 -48.23 -50.93
CA SER A 151 9.39 -47.57 -52.20
C SER A 151 8.33 -46.55 -52.62
N GLY A 152 7.05 -46.79 -52.34
CA GLY A 152 6.00 -45.83 -52.72
C GLY A 152 6.03 -44.54 -51.91
N VAL A 153 6.69 -44.51 -50.74
CA VAL A 153 6.94 -43.27 -50.01
C VAL A 153 7.96 -42.40 -50.75
N LEU A 154 8.95 -43.01 -51.41
CA LEU A 154 9.93 -42.28 -52.22
C LEU A 154 9.28 -41.67 -53.47
N ASP A 155 8.33 -42.38 -54.08
CA ASP A 155 7.55 -41.85 -55.21
C ASP A 155 6.70 -40.64 -54.77
N VAL A 156 6.04 -40.72 -53.61
CA VAL A 156 5.27 -39.60 -53.03
C VAL A 156 6.15 -38.39 -52.71
N ILE A 157 7.38 -38.62 -52.21
CA ILE A 157 8.34 -37.53 -51.98
C ILE A 157 8.75 -36.92 -53.31
N GLY A 158 9.08 -37.72 -54.33
CA GLY A 158 9.44 -37.23 -55.66
C GLY A 158 8.37 -36.34 -56.28
N ASP A 159 7.10 -36.75 -56.17
CA ASP A 159 5.96 -36.05 -56.79
C ASP A 159 5.50 -34.83 -55.98
N ARG A 160 5.51 -34.89 -54.65
CA ARG A 160 4.87 -33.86 -53.79
C ARG A 160 5.84 -32.91 -53.10
N LEU A 161 7.13 -33.24 -52.99
CA LEU A 161 8.09 -32.40 -52.29
C LEU A 161 8.30 -31.05 -52.99
N TRP A 162 8.47 -31.06 -54.32
CA TRP A 162 8.72 -29.82 -55.07
C TRP A 162 7.54 -28.83 -55.07
N PRO A 163 6.28 -29.27 -55.30
CA PRO A 163 5.12 -28.41 -55.10
C PRO A 163 5.01 -27.85 -53.67
N LEU A 164 5.33 -28.67 -52.66
CA LEU A 164 5.27 -28.27 -51.25
C LEU A 164 6.36 -27.23 -50.91
N ILE A 165 7.58 -27.41 -51.41
CA ILE A 165 8.66 -26.43 -51.29
C ILE A 165 8.22 -25.14 -51.97
N LYS A 166 7.75 -25.18 -53.23
CA LYS A 166 7.32 -24.00 -53.97
C LYS A 166 6.21 -23.23 -53.22
N ALA A 167 5.24 -23.93 -52.65
CA ALA A 167 4.20 -23.33 -51.81
C ALA A 167 4.79 -22.70 -50.53
N GLY A 168 5.76 -23.38 -49.91
CA GLY A 168 6.42 -22.93 -48.70
C GLY A 168 7.19 -21.61 -48.86
N TRP A 169 7.78 -21.37 -50.02
CA TRP A 169 8.52 -20.13 -50.34
C TRP A 169 7.67 -18.86 -50.29
N HIS A 170 6.34 -18.96 -50.29
CA HIS A 170 5.46 -17.78 -50.16
C HIS A 170 5.36 -17.26 -48.71
N ILE A 171 5.60 -18.11 -47.71
CA ILE A 171 5.32 -17.77 -46.30
C ILE A 171 6.57 -17.98 -45.43
N TRP A 172 7.27 -19.10 -45.59
CA TRP A 172 8.36 -19.50 -44.69
C TRP A 172 9.59 -18.58 -44.70
N PRO A 173 10.00 -17.92 -45.81
CA PRO A 173 11.14 -17.00 -45.76
C PRO A 173 10.93 -15.85 -44.78
N LEU A 174 9.71 -15.30 -44.73
CA LEU A 174 9.37 -14.21 -43.80
C LEU A 174 9.39 -14.70 -42.36
N VAL A 175 8.81 -15.88 -42.10
CA VAL A 175 8.79 -16.51 -40.77
C VAL A 175 10.22 -16.80 -40.30
N ALA A 176 11.09 -17.31 -41.18
CA ALA A 176 12.48 -17.63 -40.88
C ALA A 176 13.29 -16.36 -40.56
N ILE A 177 13.14 -15.29 -41.35
CA ILE A 177 13.75 -13.98 -41.03
C ILE A 177 13.28 -13.49 -39.66
N CYS A 178 11.97 -13.58 -39.38
CA CYS A 178 11.45 -13.17 -38.07
C CYS A 178 12.06 -14.00 -36.94
N ASN A 179 12.21 -15.30 -37.15
CA ASN A 179 12.80 -16.22 -36.19
C ASN A 179 14.28 -15.88 -35.94
N PHE A 180 15.08 -15.70 -36.99
CA PHE A 180 16.52 -15.40 -36.86
C PHE A 180 16.81 -14.00 -36.30
N LEU A 181 15.94 -13.02 -36.54
CA LEU A 181 16.15 -11.64 -36.09
C LEU A 181 15.60 -11.36 -34.69
N TRP A 182 14.45 -11.94 -34.33
CA TRP A 182 13.71 -11.55 -33.12
C TRP A 182 13.60 -12.63 -32.05
N VAL A 183 14.00 -13.87 -32.31
CA VAL A 183 14.09 -14.90 -31.26
C VAL A 183 15.51 -14.91 -30.68
N PRO A 184 15.74 -14.46 -29.43
CA PRO A 184 17.08 -14.36 -28.85
C PRO A 184 17.69 -15.75 -28.62
N TYR A 185 18.98 -15.89 -28.93
CA TYR A 185 19.75 -17.15 -28.82
C TYR A 185 19.64 -17.82 -27.42
N GLU A 186 19.46 -17.03 -26.37
CA GLU A 186 19.36 -17.49 -24.97
C GLU A 186 18.12 -18.37 -24.69
N HIS A 187 17.11 -18.36 -25.57
CA HIS A 187 15.88 -19.14 -25.42
C HIS A 187 15.83 -20.44 -26.24
N LEU A 188 16.85 -20.73 -27.06
CA LEU A 188 16.96 -21.98 -27.84
C LEU A 188 17.87 -23.04 -27.18
N LEU A 189 18.57 -22.71 -26.09
CA LEU A 189 19.45 -23.63 -25.35
C LEU A 189 18.93 -23.90 -23.92
N LEU A 190 18.06 -24.89 -23.76
CA LEU A 190 17.87 -25.55 -22.47
C LEU A 190 18.42 -26.97 -22.53
N PRO A 191 19.55 -27.24 -21.87
CA PRO A 191 19.75 -28.51 -21.21
C PRO A 191 19.94 -28.30 -19.70
N SER A 192 19.13 -29.03 -18.96
CA SER A 192 19.58 -29.85 -17.83
C SER A 192 20.69 -29.24 -16.95
N ARG A 193 20.30 -28.53 -15.89
CA ARG A 193 21.09 -28.49 -14.65
C ARG A 193 20.34 -29.24 -13.58
N THR A 194 20.72 -30.50 -13.40
CA THR A 194 20.59 -31.21 -12.13
C THR A 194 21.28 -30.38 -11.05
N PHE A 195 20.67 -30.37 -9.85
CA PHE A 195 21.23 -29.91 -8.58
C PHE A 195 22.73 -30.25 -8.52
N THR A 196 23.63 -29.28 -8.34
CA THR A 196 24.05 -28.80 -7.01
C THR A 196 24.74 -27.43 -7.08
N ASN A 197 24.56 -26.69 -5.98
CA ASN A 197 25.14 -25.41 -5.56
C ASN A 197 24.65 -24.07 -6.16
N PRO A 198 24.34 -23.10 -5.26
CA PRO A 198 23.68 -21.85 -5.60
C PRO A 198 24.71 -20.80 -5.99
N LEU A 199 24.39 -19.96 -6.97
CA LEU A 199 24.58 -18.50 -6.95
C LEU A 199 24.33 -17.96 -8.37
N VAL A 200 23.46 -16.95 -8.41
CA VAL A 200 23.13 -16.05 -9.54
C VAL A 200 22.30 -16.67 -10.69
N MET A 201 20.98 -16.42 -10.66
CA MET A 201 20.09 -16.56 -11.82
C MET A 201 19.88 -15.19 -12.50
N PRO A 202 19.77 -15.12 -13.84
CA PRO A 202 19.31 -13.92 -14.53
C PRO A 202 17.81 -13.65 -14.23
N PRO A 203 17.34 -12.40 -14.32
CA PRO A 203 16.02 -12.00 -13.84
C PRO A 203 14.90 -12.59 -14.71
N GLN A 204 14.27 -13.67 -14.26
CA GLN A 204 13.04 -14.19 -14.87
C GLN A 204 11.89 -13.18 -14.80
N ARG A 205 11.09 -13.11 -15.88
CA ARG A 205 9.88 -12.28 -15.96
C ARG A 205 8.96 -12.57 -14.77
N ARG A 206 8.61 -11.49 -14.07
CA ARG A 206 7.88 -11.49 -12.80
C ARG A 206 6.45 -11.94 -13.03
N SER A 207 5.97 -12.86 -12.19
CA SER A 207 4.54 -13.14 -12.00
C SER A 207 3.85 -11.83 -11.57
N TRP A 208 3.03 -11.23 -12.44
CA TRP A 208 2.32 -9.99 -12.15
C TRP A 208 1.36 -10.18 -10.95
N VAL A 209 0.83 -11.40 -10.78
CA VAL A 209 -0.12 -11.78 -9.72
C VAL A 209 0.56 -12.58 -8.59
N GLY A 210 1.89 -12.71 -8.59
CA GLY A 210 2.60 -13.47 -7.56
C GLY A 210 2.43 -12.95 -6.13
N CYS A 211 2.61 -13.83 -5.14
CA CYS A 211 2.54 -13.48 -3.72
C CYS A 211 3.60 -12.45 -3.32
N THR A 212 3.36 -11.67 -2.25
CA THR A 212 4.23 -10.60 -1.76
C THR A 212 5.63 -11.10 -1.44
N ARG A 213 5.77 -12.29 -0.83
CA ARG A 213 7.06 -12.91 -0.52
C ARG A 213 7.85 -13.25 -1.79
N CYS A 214 7.24 -13.92 -2.76
CA CYS A 214 7.93 -14.21 -4.03
C CYS A 214 8.32 -12.93 -4.76
N LYS A 215 7.44 -11.91 -4.77
CA LYS A 215 7.72 -10.59 -5.35
C LYS A 215 8.86 -9.86 -4.64
N SER A 216 8.91 -9.87 -3.29
CA SER A 216 9.97 -9.19 -2.52
C SER A 216 11.34 -9.82 -2.75
N PHE A 217 11.41 -11.14 -2.79
CA PHE A 217 12.62 -11.90 -3.13
C PHE A 217 12.94 -11.91 -4.64
N LYS A 218 12.15 -11.20 -5.46
CA LYS A 218 12.27 -11.16 -6.93
C LYS A 218 12.32 -12.55 -7.56
N LYS A 219 11.61 -13.50 -6.95
CA LYS A 219 11.52 -14.92 -7.32
C LYS A 219 10.14 -15.17 -7.94
N LYS A 220 10.06 -16.01 -8.98
CA LYS A 220 8.78 -16.40 -9.59
C LYS A 220 7.84 -17.06 -8.58
N CYS A 221 6.62 -16.56 -8.45
CA CYS A 221 5.57 -17.21 -7.67
C CYS A 221 4.90 -18.30 -8.51
N SER A 222 4.50 -19.40 -7.90
CA SER A 222 3.71 -20.46 -8.55
C SER A 222 2.19 -20.19 -8.49
N GLU A 223 1.77 -19.11 -7.84
CA GLU A 223 0.41 -18.55 -7.88
C GLU A 223 -0.72 -19.45 -7.32
N GLU A 224 -0.42 -20.62 -6.76
CA GLU A 224 -1.42 -21.44 -6.08
C GLU A 224 -1.94 -20.78 -4.79
N ARG A 225 -3.23 -20.98 -4.48
CA ARG A 225 -3.90 -20.52 -3.25
C ARG A 225 -4.31 -21.72 -2.39
N PRO A 226 -4.23 -21.65 -1.05
CA PRO A 226 -3.91 -20.47 -0.23
C PRO A 226 -2.41 -20.12 -0.16
N ALA A 227 -1.50 -21.04 -0.51
CA ALA A 227 -0.06 -20.79 -0.51
C ALA A 227 0.62 -21.33 -1.77
N CYS A 228 1.57 -20.56 -2.32
CA CYS A 228 2.38 -20.99 -3.45
C CYS A 228 3.37 -22.06 -3.02
N GLN A 229 3.72 -23.00 -3.92
CA GLN A 229 4.70 -24.07 -3.67
C GLN A 229 5.99 -23.58 -2.98
N ARG A 230 6.53 -22.41 -3.33
CA ARG A 230 7.76 -21.88 -2.68
C ARG A 230 7.56 -21.39 -1.27
N CYS A 231 6.35 -20.96 -0.93
CA CYS A 231 6.03 -20.58 0.44
C CYS A 231 5.69 -21.82 1.27
N THR A 232 5.02 -22.81 0.69
CA THR A 232 4.77 -24.13 1.29
C THR A 232 6.08 -24.86 1.60
N LEU A 233 6.98 -24.99 0.62
CA LEU A 233 8.29 -25.65 0.80
C LEU A 233 9.21 -24.92 1.78
N ALA A 234 9.03 -23.61 1.94
CA ALA A 234 9.83 -22.81 2.87
C ALA A 234 9.14 -22.62 4.23
N ASN A 235 8.02 -23.31 4.46
CA ASN A 235 7.16 -23.17 5.64
C ASN A 235 6.95 -21.71 6.07
N ALA A 236 6.65 -20.84 5.11
CA ALA A 236 6.58 -19.39 5.31
C ALA A 236 5.23 -18.84 4.87
N LYS A 237 4.75 -17.80 5.57
CA LYS A 237 3.47 -17.14 5.27
C LYS A 237 3.42 -16.67 3.81
N CYS A 238 2.46 -17.20 3.06
CA CYS A 238 2.20 -16.85 1.67
C CYS A 238 1.03 -15.88 1.62
N GLU A 239 1.23 -14.71 1.04
CA GLU A 239 0.18 -13.69 0.99
C GLU A 239 0.10 -13.07 -0.40
N TYR A 240 -1.09 -12.94 -0.97
CA TYR A 240 -1.32 -12.33 -2.28
C TYR A 240 -1.91 -10.93 -2.13
N ALA A 241 -1.20 -10.05 -1.43
CA ALA A 241 -1.62 -8.67 -1.23
C ALA A 241 -1.29 -7.79 -2.46
N VAL A 242 -2.23 -6.92 -2.85
CA VAL A 242 -2.00 -5.86 -3.84
C VAL A 242 -1.28 -4.71 -3.14
N LYS A 243 0.02 -4.51 -3.42
CA LYS A 243 0.78 -3.36 -2.92
C LYS A 243 0.68 -2.19 -3.90
N LEU A 244 -0.12 -1.18 -3.56
CA LEU A 244 -0.16 0.10 -4.27
C LEU A 244 1.17 0.86 -4.07
N ARG A 245 1.64 1.59 -5.08
CA ARG A 245 2.80 2.49 -5.00
C ARG A 245 2.48 3.80 -5.72
N TRP A 246 2.74 4.93 -5.07
CA TRP A 246 2.64 6.25 -5.68
C TRP A 246 4.02 6.71 -6.20
N GLY A 247 4.03 7.36 -7.35
CA GLY A 247 5.24 7.69 -8.10
C GLY A 247 5.34 6.84 -9.37
N GLY A 248 5.04 7.46 -10.52
CA GLY A 248 5.11 6.84 -11.83
C GLY A 248 6.54 6.57 -12.31
N ARG A 249 6.75 6.54 -13.63
CA ARG A 249 8.11 6.58 -14.21
C ARG A 249 8.74 7.97 -13.94
N PRO A 250 10.08 8.08 -13.94
CA PRO A 250 10.75 9.39 -13.86
C PRO A 250 10.19 10.37 -14.90
N PHE A 251 9.84 11.61 -14.50
CA PHE A 251 9.15 12.67 -15.26
C PHE A 251 9.83 13.02 -16.56
N ASN A 252 11.16 13.06 -16.53
CA ASN A 252 12.05 13.21 -17.67
C ASN A 252 12.02 12.02 -18.67
N ARG A 253 11.18 11.00 -18.43
CA ARG A 253 10.93 9.87 -19.35
C ARG A 253 9.43 9.63 -19.61
N SER A 254 8.57 10.58 -19.26
CA SER A 254 7.13 10.53 -19.54
C SER A 254 6.76 11.50 -20.68
N PRO A 255 5.78 11.17 -21.55
CA PRO A 255 5.28 12.09 -22.58
C PRO A 255 4.80 13.43 -22.00
N PHE A 256 4.33 13.40 -20.75
CA PHE A 256 3.85 14.57 -20.00
C PHE A 256 4.98 15.52 -19.59
N GLY A 257 6.17 14.99 -19.29
CA GLY A 257 7.36 15.80 -18.98
C GLY A 257 7.94 16.51 -20.20
N GLU A 258 7.73 15.97 -21.41
CA GLU A 258 8.23 16.54 -22.67
C GLU A 258 7.41 17.78 -23.09
N CYS A 259 6.09 17.78 -22.83
CA CYS A 259 5.22 18.96 -23.01
C CYS A 259 5.51 20.08 -22.00
N LEU A 260 5.87 19.74 -20.75
CA LEU A 260 6.11 20.72 -19.69
C LEU A 260 7.52 21.31 -19.70
N THR A 261 8.50 20.70 -20.38
CA THR A 261 9.82 21.33 -20.59
C THR A 261 9.82 22.42 -21.66
N GLN A 262 8.77 22.48 -22.50
CA GLN A 262 8.63 23.51 -23.54
C GLN A 262 7.97 24.80 -23.04
N ASN A 263 7.30 24.74 -21.88
CA ASN A 263 6.78 25.92 -21.18
C ASN A 263 7.63 26.09 -19.91
N GLU A 264 8.24 27.26 -19.72
CA GLU A 264 9.03 27.58 -18.52
C GLU A 264 8.14 27.71 -17.26
N GLY A 265 7.51 26.62 -16.83
CA GLY A 265 6.70 26.50 -15.63
C GLY A 265 7.36 25.52 -14.66
N ASN A 266 7.90 26.05 -13.57
CA ASN A 266 8.64 25.33 -12.54
C ASN A 266 7.89 24.07 -12.05
N VAL A 267 8.44 22.87 -12.28
CA VAL A 267 8.04 21.63 -11.61
C VAL A 267 9.31 20.96 -11.08
N GLN A 268 9.44 20.84 -9.75
CA GLN A 268 10.52 20.16 -9.05
C GLN A 268 10.17 18.71 -8.72
N ARG A 269 11.15 17.82 -8.88
CA ARG A 269 11.09 16.44 -8.40
C ARG A 269 11.49 16.40 -6.93
N LEU A 270 10.62 15.90 -6.07
CA LEU A 270 10.92 15.61 -4.68
C LEU A 270 11.04 14.08 -4.50
N ASP A 271 12.27 13.60 -4.29
CA ASP A 271 12.52 12.22 -3.93
C ASP A 271 12.17 12.00 -2.44
N LEU A 272 11.29 11.04 -2.15
CA LEU A 272 10.74 10.80 -0.81
C LEU A 272 11.50 9.69 -0.05
N ASN A 273 12.01 8.69 -0.78
CA ASN A 273 12.95 7.66 -0.31
C ASN A 273 13.55 6.91 -1.52
N ASN A 274 14.44 5.92 -1.29
CA ASN A 274 15.07 5.11 -2.36
C ASN A 274 14.09 4.36 -3.30
N LYS A 275 12.78 4.42 -3.08
CA LYS A 275 11.75 3.72 -3.89
C LYS A 275 10.58 4.61 -4.34
N ASN A 276 10.39 5.81 -3.79
CA ASN A 276 9.22 6.67 -4.00
C ASN A 276 9.62 8.13 -4.27
N PHE A 277 8.90 8.81 -5.14
CA PHE A 277 9.07 10.24 -5.43
C PHE A 277 7.75 10.87 -5.89
N ILE A 278 7.66 12.20 -5.78
CA ILE A 278 6.53 13.02 -6.26
C ILE A 278 7.04 14.26 -7.01
N TYR A 279 6.18 14.86 -7.84
CA TYR A 279 6.47 16.10 -8.57
C TYR A 279 5.66 17.26 -7.97
N VAL A 280 6.27 18.43 -7.82
CA VAL A 280 5.69 19.60 -7.15
C VAL A 280 5.95 20.85 -8.00
N SER A 281 4.98 21.75 -8.16
CA SER A 281 5.18 23.04 -8.85
C SER A 281 5.16 24.19 -7.84
N PRO A 282 6.19 25.07 -7.76
CA PRO A 282 6.07 26.30 -6.99
C PRO A 282 5.26 27.32 -7.81
N SER A 283 4.01 27.56 -7.40
CA SER A 283 3.21 28.68 -7.90
C SER A 283 2.91 29.64 -6.76
N THR A 284 3.63 30.76 -6.73
CA THR A 284 3.10 32.02 -6.22
C THR A 284 3.07 33.01 -7.38
N PRO A 285 1.89 33.51 -7.75
CA PRO A 285 1.78 34.82 -8.37
C PRO A 285 1.21 35.81 -7.35
N LYS A 286 2.00 36.84 -7.05
CA LYS A 286 1.52 38.08 -6.43
C LYS A 286 0.38 38.64 -7.29
N SER A 287 -0.76 38.92 -6.69
CA SER A 287 -1.77 39.81 -7.29
C SER A 287 -2.05 40.96 -6.33
N ASP A 288 -1.89 42.18 -6.84
CA ASP A 288 -2.27 43.42 -6.16
C ASP A 288 -3.79 43.47 -5.95
N PRO A 289 -4.28 44.15 -4.89
CA PRO A 289 -5.68 44.09 -4.48
C PRO A 289 -6.60 44.89 -5.42
N PRO A 290 -7.75 44.34 -5.85
CA PRO A 290 -8.78 45.11 -6.54
C PRO A 290 -9.68 45.83 -5.53
N LYS A 291 -9.88 47.12 -5.81
CA LYS A 291 -10.77 48.05 -5.12
C LYS A 291 -12.23 47.74 -5.50
N VAL A 292 -13.08 47.30 -4.57
CA VAL A 292 -14.54 47.22 -4.81
C VAL A 292 -15.34 47.68 -3.58
N THR A 293 -16.25 48.59 -3.88
CA THR A 293 -17.26 49.25 -3.06
C THR A 293 -18.34 48.27 -2.54
N SER A 294 -18.69 48.39 -1.26
CA SER A 294 -19.69 47.55 -0.56
C SER A 294 -21.14 47.99 -0.82
N PRO A 295 -22.11 47.06 -0.86
CA PRO A 295 -23.49 47.26 -0.41
C PRO A 295 -23.80 46.45 0.88
N PRO A 296 -24.94 46.72 1.54
CA PRO A 296 -25.06 46.60 3.00
C PRO A 296 -25.40 45.20 3.52
N ILE A 297 -24.97 45.03 4.77
CA ILE A 297 -25.05 43.89 5.69
C ILE A 297 -26.51 43.56 6.05
N GLN A 298 -26.87 42.28 6.01
CA GLN A 298 -27.95 41.70 6.82
C GLN A 298 -27.31 40.80 7.88
N GLU A 299 -27.49 41.18 9.14
CA GLU A 299 -27.12 40.42 10.33
C GLU A 299 -27.95 39.14 10.42
N VAL A 300 -27.27 38.01 10.59
CA VAL A 300 -27.86 36.80 11.20
C VAL A 300 -26.95 36.35 12.34
N ASP A 301 -27.65 36.00 13.41
CA ASP A 301 -27.34 35.93 14.83
C ASP A 301 -26.10 35.12 15.27
N ARG A 302 -25.61 35.52 16.44
CA ARG A 302 -24.30 35.21 17.06
C ARG A 302 -24.41 34.00 17.98
N THR A 303 -23.54 33.00 17.82
CA THR A 303 -23.37 31.86 18.74
C THR A 303 -23.02 32.34 20.16
N GLN A 304 -23.83 31.96 21.14
CA GLN A 304 -23.64 32.32 22.56
C GLN A 304 -22.82 31.25 23.29
N TRP A 305 -21.77 31.71 23.99
CA TRP A 305 -20.87 30.91 24.81
C TRP A 305 -21.38 30.87 26.26
N ILE A 306 -21.55 29.67 26.82
CA ILE A 306 -21.98 29.51 28.22
C ILE A 306 -20.73 29.33 29.10
N SER A 307 -20.45 30.32 29.95
CA SER A 307 -19.52 30.21 31.07
C SER A 307 -20.31 29.93 32.34
N THR A 308 -19.97 28.86 33.07
CA THR A 308 -20.53 28.58 34.40
C THR A 308 -19.42 28.46 35.43
N SER A 309 -19.43 29.36 36.40
CA SER A 309 -18.56 29.36 37.59
C SER A 309 -19.02 28.28 38.59
N PRO A 310 -18.11 27.74 39.43
CA PRO A 310 -18.42 26.61 40.30
C PRO A 310 -19.07 27.04 41.61
N SER A 311 -20.06 26.28 42.09
CA SER A 311 -20.55 26.36 43.47
C SER A 311 -20.38 25.02 44.18
N ALA A 312 -19.71 25.12 45.33
CA ALA A 312 -19.68 24.27 46.54
C ALA A 312 -19.80 22.73 46.42
N ILE A 313 -18.72 22.08 46.86
CA ILE A 313 -18.52 20.64 47.12
C ILE A 313 -19.33 20.18 48.34
N PRO A 314 -19.80 18.92 48.37
CA PRO A 314 -19.70 18.07 49.56
C PRO A 314 -18.80 16.85 49.31
N GLU A 315 -18.02 16.48 50.33
CA GLU A 315 -16.98 15.44 50.34
C GLU A 315 -17.45 14.02 49.98
N PRO A 316 -16.55 13.14 49.48
CA PRO A 316 -16.86 11.75 49.20
C PRO A 316 -16.51 10.83 50.39
N SER A 317 -17.46 10.00 50.82
CA SER A 317 -17.21 8.84 51.66
C SER A 317 -17.24 7.54 50.83
N GLU A 318 -16.09 6.90 50.76
CA GLU A 318 -15.77 5.47 50.61
C GLU A 318 -16.38 4.61 49.48
N SER A 319 -15.44 4.06 48.69
CA SER A 319 -15.39 2.68 48.19
C SER A 319 -16.61 2.17 47.40
N SER A 320 -16.56 2.30 46.06
CA SER A 320 -17.42 1.52 45.17
C SER A 320 -16.59 0.74 44.15
N GLN A 321 -16.57 -0.57 44.37
CA GLN A 321 -16.02 -1.59 43.49
C GLN A 321 -16.73 -1.58 42.14
N LEU A 322 -16.00 -2.04 41.11
CA LEU A 322 -16.46 -2.32 39.76
C LEU A 322 -17.78 -3.12 39.75
N VAL A 323 -18.91 -2.43 39.55
CA VAL A 323 -20.19 -3.08 39.25
C VAL A 323 -20.59 -2.70 37.83
N LEU A 324 -20.51 -3.69 36.93
CA LEU A 324 -21.21 -3.65 35.65
C LEU A 324 -22.70 -3.44 35.93
N HIS A 325 -23.27 -2.30 35.53
CA HIS A 325 -24.71 -2.11 35.48
C HIS A 325 -25.19 -2.35 34.05
N PRO A 326 -25.92 -3.44 33.77
CA PRO A 326 -26.61 -3.61 32.51
C PRO A 326 -28.05 -3.10 32.66
N GLN A 327 -28.37 -1.97 32.02
CA GLN A 327 -29.71 -1.58 31.51
C GLN A 327 -29.60 -0.19 30.85
N SER A 328 -30.26 0.17 29.74
CA SER A 328 -31.43 -0.41 29.07
C SER A 328 -31.61 0.17 27.66
N GLN A 329 -32.01 -0.73 26.74
CA GLN A 329 -32.66 -0.59 25.42
C GLN A 329 -32.04 0.31 24.32
N PRO A 330 -31.58 -0.27 23.20
CA PRO A 330 -31.34 0.49 21.97
C PRO A 330 -32.67 0.83 21.29
N VAL A 331 -32.92 2.12 21.03
CA VAL A 331 -33.88 2.56 20.01
C VAL A 331 -33.44 1.95 18.68
N PRO A 332 -34.30 1.18 17.98
CA PRO A 332 -33.91 0.59 16.71
C PRO A 332 -33.88 1.68 15.63
N LEU A 333 -32.71 2.26 15.41
CA LEU A 333 -32.40 3.00 14.18
C LEU A 333 -31.89 2.01 13.12
N THR A 334 -32.58 0.88 12.93
CA THR A 334 -32.36 0.04 11.75
C THR A 334 -33.08 0.72 10.58
N PRO A 335 -32.37 1.19 9.54
CA PRO A 335 -33.02 1.60 8.31
C PRO A 335 -33.74 0.36 7.77
N SER A 336 -35.04 0.47 7.51
CA SER A 336 -35.83 -0.65 6.96
C SER A 336 -35.10 -1.27 5.78
N VAL A 337 -34.97 -2.61 5.80
CA VAL A 337 -34.28 -3.46 4.83
C VAL A 337 -34.70 -3.19 3.37
N GLU A 338 -35.83 -2.53 3.17
CA GLU A 338 -36.37 -2.10 1.88
C GLU A 338 -35.52 -1.04 1.16
N PHE A 339 -34.85 -0.12 1.87
CA PHE A 339 -34.03 0.93 1.23
C PHE A 339 -32.78 0.39 0.52
N PHE A 340 -32.29 -0.78 0.93
CA PHE A 340 -31.06 -1.40 0.40
C PHE A 340 -31.35 -2.61 -0.50
N GLY A 341 -32.56 -2.71 -1.05
CA GLY A 341 -33.01 -3.82 -1.90
C GLY A 341 -32.07 -4.16 -3.08
N HIS A 342 -31.30 -3.19 -3.57
CA HIS A 342 -30.35 -3.34 -4.67
C HIS A 342 -28.99 -3.92 -4.23
N LEU A 343 -28.65 -3.88 -2.94
CA LEU A 343 -27.37 -4.35 -2.43
C LEU A 343 -27.38 -5.86 -2.18
N SER A 344 -26.24 -6.52 -2.40
CA SER A 344 -26.09 -7.94 -2.10
C SER A 344 -26.19 -8.22 -0.59
N PRO A 345 -26.55 -9.45 -0.16
CA PRO A 345 -26.67 -9.79 1.26
C PRO A 345 -25.41 -9.48 2.08
N LEU A 346 -24.24 -9.66 1.47
CA LEU A 346 -22.96 -9.41 2.13
C LEU A 346 -22.72 -7.90 2.37
N HIS A 347 -23.09 -7.04 1.42
CA HIS A 347 -23.03 -5.59 1.62
C HIS A 347 -24.01 -5.14 2.71
N ARG A 348 -25.24 -5.66 2.73
CA ARG A 348 -26.23 -5.32 3.77
C ARG A 348 -25.76 -5.75 5.15
N SER A 349 -25.24 -6.97 5.28
CA SER A 349 -24.68 -7.48 6.54
C SER A 349 -23.47 -6.65 7.00
N GLY A 350 -22.62 -6.21 6.06
CA GLY A 350 -21.49 -5.34 6.33
C GLY A 350 -21.92 -3.95 6.82
N LEU A 351 -22.84 -3.30 6.11
CA LEU A 351 -23.39 -1.99 6.48
C LEU A 351 -24.10 -2.03 7.83
N GLN A 352 -24.92 -3.06 8.08
CA GLN A 352 -25.60 -3.23 9.35
C GLN A 352 -24.57 -3.31 10.49
N TYR A 353 -23.57 -4.18 10.37
CA TYR A 353 -22.54 -4.31 11.39
C TYR A 353 -21.69 -3.04 11.56
N PHE A 354 -21.43 -2.33 10.46
CA PHE A 354 -20.77 -1.04 10.52
C PHE A 354 -21.54 -0.08 11.44
N THR A 355 -22.84 0.09 11.19
CA THR A 355 -23.73 0.96 11.99
C THR A 355 -23.95 0.48 13.41
N GLU A 356 -23.92 -0.83 13.66
CA GLU A 356 -24.21 -1.40 14.97
C GLU A 356 -22.95 -1.57 15.85
N ARG A 357 -21.76 -1.67 15.28
CA ARG A 357 -20.54 -2.01 16.05
C ARG A 357 -19.34 -1.19 15.65
N THR A 358 -19.04 -1.07 14.36
CA THR A 358 -17.77 -0.46 13.92
C THR A 358 -17.69 1.03 14.19
N VAL A 359 -18.76 1.79 13.96
CA VAL A 359 -18.76 3.25 14.20
C VAL A 359 -18.53 3.60 15.67
N ARG A 360 -18.96 2.74 16.61
CA ARG A 360 -18.73 2.95 18.05
C ARG A 360 -17.23 2.95 18.42
N ALA A 361 -16.39 2.27 17.63
CA ALA A 361 -14.94 2.28 17.79
C ALA A 361 -14.25 3.47 17.07
N LEU A 362 -14.97 4.17 16.19
CA LEU A 362 -14.45 5.31 15.42
C LEU A 362 -14.84 6.66 16.00
N ALA A 363 -15.93 6.71 16.77
CA ALA A 363 -16.54 7.95 17.25
C ALA A 363 -16.37 8.09 18.77
N PRO A 364 -15.75 9.17 19.27
CA PRO A 364 -15.62 9.43 20.71
C PRO A 364 -16.91 9.97 21.35
N HIS A 365 -18.02 10.07 20.60
CA HIS A 365 -19.30 10.59 21.11
C HIS A 365 -20.50 10.14 20.24
N PRO A 366 -21.72 9.97 20.80
CA PRO A 366 -22.92 9.61 20.03
C PRO A 366 -23.28 10.59 18.89
N GLN A 367 -22.95 11.87 19.02
CA GLN A 367 -23.20 12.83 17.95
C GLN A 367 -22.25 12.64 16.76
N ILE A 368 -20.99 12.28 17.02
CA ILE A 368 -20.04 11.97 15.94
C ILE A 368 -20.44 10.68 15.24
N PHE A 369 -21.00 9.73 15.99
CA PHE A 369 -21.67 8.57 15.41
C PHE A 369 -22.79 8.99 14.45
N ASN A 370 -23.69 9.88 14.88
CA ASN A 370 -24.79 10.36 14.04
C ASN A 370 -24.28 11.08 12.79
N GLU A 371 -23.29 11.97 12.91
CA GLU A 371 -22.72 12.65 11.76
C GLU A 371 -22.01 11.70 10.79
N LEU A 372 -21.27 10.72 11.29
CA LEU A 372 -20.66 9.71 10.43
C LEU A 372 -21.75 8.95 9.68
N CYS A 373 -22.85 8.58 10.36
CA CYS A 373 -23.99 7.93 9.73
C CYS A 373 -24.71 8.84 8.71
N GLU A 374 -24.86 10.13 8.98
CA GLU A 374 -25.56 11.08 8.10
C GLU A 374 -24.71 11.52 6.91
N LEU A 375 -23.40 11.68 7.08
CA LEU A 375 -22.49 12.22 6.06
C LEU A 375 -21.83 11.11 5.24
N ILE A 376 -21.38 10.02 5.88
CA ILE A 376 -20.59 8.98 5.20
C ILE A 376 -21.48 7.89 4.59
N LEU A 377 -22.54 7.44 5.27
CA LEU A 377 -23.33 6.31 4.77
C LEU A 377 -24.10 6.61 3.48
N PRO A 378 -24.78 7.77 3.33
CA PRO A 378 -25.42 8.10 2.07
C PRO A 378 -24.39 8.17 0.93
N MET A 379 -23.23 8.80 1.16
CA MET A 379 -22.13 8.80 0.20
C MET A 379 -21.69 7.37 -0.16
N ALA A 380 -21.57 6.48 0.82
CA ALA A 380 -21.15 5.10 0.60
C ALA A 380 -22.12 4.37 -0.32
N VAL A 381 -23.42 4.47 -0.10
CA VAL A 381 -24.44 3.76 -0.89
C VAL A 381 -24.39 4.13 -2.38
N PHE A 382 -24.07 5.40 -2.69
CA PHE A 382 -23.98 5.88 -4.06
C PHE A 382 -22.55 5.87 -4.65
N ASN A 383 -21.54 5.53 -3.85
CA ASN A 383 -20.16 5.47 -4.28
C ASN A 383 -19.57 4.09 -4.01
N GLU A 384 -19.52 3.26 -5.07
CA GLU A 384 -19.02 1.89 -4.99
C GLU A 384 -17.66 1.75 -4.26
N PRO A 385 -16.58 2.48 -4.59
CA PRO A 385 -15.31 2.32 -3.88
C PRO A 385 -15.45 2.55 -2.37
N LEU A 386 -16.22 3.56 -1.96
CA LEU A 386 -16.49 3.86 -0.56
C LEU A 386 -17.33 2.77 0.10
N LEU A 387 -18.40 2.28 -0.56
CA LEU A 387 -19.21 1.17 -0.06
C LEU A 387 -18.34 -0.05 0.24
N GLN A 388 -17.49 -0.44 -0.71
CA GLN A 388 -16.56 -1.56 -0.53
C GLN A 388 -15.58 -1.31 0.61
N GLY A 389 -15.11 -0.07 0.78
CA GLY A 389 -14.21 0.32 1.87
C GLY A 389 -14.88 0.25 3.25
N ILE A 390 -16.13 0.71 3.37
CA ILE A 390 -16.91 0.65 4.61
C ILE A 390 -17.23 -0.80 5.00
N VAL A 391 -17.61 -1.64 4.03
CA VAL A 391 -17.84 -3.06 4.26
C VAL A 391 -16.54 -3.77 4.64
N ALA A 392 -15.41 -3.43 4.02
CA ALA A 392 -14.10 -3.93 4.42
C ALA A 392 -13.76 -3.54 5.86
N LEU A 393 -14.01 -2.28 6.25
CA LEU A 393 -13.73 -1.79 7.61
C LEU A 393 -14.58 -2.51 8.65
N ALA A 394 -15.87 -2.69 8.35
CA ALA A 394 -16.78 -3.48 9.18
C ALA A 394 -16.32 -4.94 9.31
N ALA A 395 -15.87 -5.53 8.20
CA ALA A 395 -15.37 -6.89 8.18
C ALA A 395 -14.07 -7.04 8.98
N THR A 396 -13.16 -6.05 8.91
CA THR A 396 -11.92 -6.01 9.70
C THR A 396 -12.22 -5.91 11.18
N HIS A 397 -13.12 -5.01 11.57
CA HIS A 397 -13.54 -4.87 12.97
C HIS A 397 -14.19 -6.15 13.51
N ARG A 398 -14.98 -6.85 12.69
CA ARG A 398 -15.60 -8.13 13.06
C ARG A 398 -14.58 -9.23 13.34
N LEU A 399 -13.38 -9.19 12.77
CA LEU A 399 -12.33 -10.18 13.06
C LEU A 399 -12.01 -10.27 14.56
N ALA A 400 -12.08 -9.15 15.28
CA ALA A 400 -11.84 -9.11 16.73
C ALA A 400 -12.84 -9.95 17.53
N SER A 401 -14.03 -10.19 16.97
CA SER A 401 -15.10 -10.96 17.61
C SER A 401 -15.11 -12.44 17.22
N CYS A 402 -14.29 -12.87 16.24
CA CYS A 402 -14.23 -14.25 15.78
C CYS A 402 -13.53 -15.14 16.80
N LYS A 403 -14.19 -16.23 17.21
CA LYS A 403 -13.71 -17.12 18.29
C LYS A 403 -12.93 -18.31 17.76
N THR A 404 -13.25 -18.76 16.54
CA THR A 404 -12.63 -19.95 15.95
C THR A 404 -11.69 -19.58 14.80
N SER A 405 -10.69 -20.43 14.54
CA SER A 405 -9.75 -20.24 13.43
C SER A 405 -10.44 -20.30 12.06
N GLU A 406 -11.52 -21.09 11.93
CA GLU A 406 -12.31 -21.17 10.70
C GLU A 406 -13.09 -19.87 10.44
N GLU A 407 -13.75 -19.31 11.47
CA GLU A 407 -14.41 -18.00 11.39
C GLU A 407 -13.42 -16.89 11.02
N GLN A 408 -12.26 -16.86 11.68
CA GLN A 408 -11.21 -15.88 11.39
C GLN A 408 -10.73 -16.00 9.93
N SER A 409 -10.53 -17.22 9.43
CA SER A 409 -10.09 -17.46 8.05
C SER A 409 -11.14 -17.03 7.02
N ALA A 410 -12.41 -17.38 7.24
CA ALA A 410 -13.50 -16.99 6.37
C ALA A 410 -13.69 -15.46 6.35
N GLN A 411 -13.65 -14.83 7.53
CA GLN A 411 -13.77 -13.40 7.68
C GLN A 411 -12.58 -12.65 7.07
N ALA A 412 -11.35 -13.18 7.17
CA ALA A 412 -10.17 -12.61 6.55
C ALA A 412 -10.25 -12.62 5.02
N LEU A 413 -10.89 -13.63 4.42
CA LEU A 413 -11.17 -13.65 2.97
C LEU A 413 -12.14 -12.55 2.56
N ILE A 414 -13.15 -12.26 3.39
CA ILE A 414 -14.10 -11.17 3.16
C ILE A 414 -13.37 -9.81 3.21
N VAL A 415 -12.54 -9.59 4.23
CA VAL A 415 -11.70 -8.38 4.36
C VAL A 415 -10.83 -8.20 3.12
N ALA A 416 -10.04 -9.21 2.76
CA ALA A 416 -9.14 -9.15 1.63
C ALA A 416 -9.88 -8.91 0.29
N GLY A 417 -11.05 -9.54 0.12
CA GLY A 417 -11.90 -9.37 -1.05
C GLY A 417 -12.38 -7.92 -1.20
N PHE A 418 -12.98 -7.36 -0.16
CA PHE A 418 -13.53 -6.01 -0.20
C PHE A 418 -12.47 -4.91 -0.24
N GLN A 419 -11.35 -5.07 0.48
CA GLN A 419 -10.22 -4.14 0.36
C GLN A 419 -9.66 -4.11 -1.07
N ALA A 420 -9.56 -5.27 -1.73
CA ALA A 420 -9.08 -5.36 -3.10
C ALA A 420 -10.06 -4.74 -4.11
N LEU A 421 -11.37 -4.96 -3.93
CA LEU A 421 -12.42 -4.33 -4.75
C LEU A 421 -12.40 -2.81 -4.58
N SER A 422 -12.46 -2.32 -3.33
CA SER A 422 -12.42 -0.89 -3.01
C SER A 422 -11.16 -0.21 -3.58
N SER A 423 -9.99 -0.82 -3.39
CA SER A 423 -8.73 -0.28 -3.91
C SER A 423 -8.69 -0.21 -5.43
N ARG A 424 -9.23 -1.24 -6.12
CA ARG A 424 -9.31 -1.27 -7.59
C ARG A 424 -10.24 -0.18 -8.10
N SER A 425 -11.47 -0.13 -7.59
CA SER A 425 -12.48 0.87 -7.98
C SER A 425 -12.00 2.29 -7.67
N LEU A 426 -11.28 2.49 -6.56
CA LEU A 426 -10.65 3.77 -6.23
C LEU A 426 -9.61 4.17 -7.28
N CYS A 427 -8.72 3.25 -7.69
CA CYS A 427 -7.71 3.54 -8.71
C CYS A 427 -8.33 3.85 -10.08
N GLU A 428 -9.37 3.10 -10.47
CA GLU A 428 -10.12 3.33 -11.71
C GLU A 428 -10.77 4.71 -11.70
N LYS A 429 -11.55 5.03 -10.65
CA LYS A 429 -12.17 6.36 -10.51
C LYS A 429 -11.16 7.49 -10.45
N LEU A 430 -10.02 7.32 -9.78
CA LEU A 430 -8.97 8.35 -9.74
C LEU A 430 -8.35 8.61 -11.12
N SER A 431 -8.31 7.60 -11.99
CA SER A 431 -7.79 7.72 -13.36
C SER A 431 -8.74 8.52 -14.25
N ASP A 432 -10.04 8.35 -14.02
CA ASP A 432 -11.11 8.96 -14.83
C ASP A 432 -11.71 10.24 -14.20
N CYS A 433 -11.24 10.63 -13.01
CA CYS A 433 -11.82 11.72 -12.21
C CYS A 433 -11.61 13.10 -12.86
N ALA A 434 -12.66 13.57 -13.53
CA ALA A 434 -12.74 14.90 -14.13
C ALA A 434 -13.41 15.94 -13.21
N GLY A 435 -14.39 15.52 -12.41
CA GLY A 435 -15.25 16.41 -11.62
C GLY A 435 -14.81 16.65 -10.17
N ASP A 436 -15.02 17.87 -9.68
CA ASP A 436 -14.64 18.29 -8.32
C ASP A 436 -15.45 17.58 -7.23
N GLN A 437 -16.74 17.35 -7.48
CA GLN A 437 -17.65 16.69 -6.56
C GLN A 437 -17.30 15.21 -6.31
N GLU A 438 -16.54 14.57 -7.21
CA GLU A 438 -16.09 13.19 -7.04
C GLU A 438 -14.95 13.06 -6.04
N LEU A 439 -14.25 14.14 -5.70
CA LEU A 439 -13.09 14.10 -4.83
C LEU A 439 -13.45 13.76 -3.38
N ILE A 440 -14.60 14.24 -2.87
CA ILE A 440 -15.05 14.02 -1.49
C ILE A 440 -15.28 12.51 -1.21
N PRO A 441 -16.07 11.77 -2.01
CA PRO A 441 -16.22 10.33 -1.79
C PRO A 441 -14.92 9.52 -1.97
N LEU A 442 -14.01 9.97 -2.85
CA LEU A 442 -12.72 9.31 -3.04
C LEU A 442 -11.79 9.54 -1.84
N LEU A 443 -11.84 10.73 -1.22
CA LEU A 443 -11.16 11.02 0.04
C LEU A 443 -11.72 10.13 1.16
N ALA A 444 -13.05 10.06 1.30
CA ALA A 444 -13.70 9.15 2.24
C ALA A 444 -13.28 7.69 2.03
N THR A 445 -13.16 7.25 0.76
CA THR A 445 -12.69 5.88 0.43
C THR A 445 -11.25 5.67 0.90
N ALA A 446 -10.34 6.61 0.58
CA ALA A 446 -8.95 6.52 0.99
C ALA A 446 -8.81 6.51 2.53
N ARG A 447 -9.64 7.29 3.23
CA ARG A 447 -9.73 7.28 4.69
C ARG A 447 -10.22 5.94 5.22
N ALA A 448 -11.32 5.40 4.69
CA ALA A 448 -11.84 4.10 5.11
C ALA A 448 -10.79 2.98 4.93
N LEU A 449 -10.12 2.93 3.78
CA LEU A 449 -9.04 1.96 3.52
C LEU A 449 -7.83 2.13 4.44
N PHE A 450 -7.45 3.38 4.76
CA PHE A 450 -6.42 3.63 5.76
C PHE A 450 -6.82 3.05 7.11
N VAL A 451 -8.05 3.31 7.57
CA VAL A 451 -8.53 2.79 8.86
C VAL A 451 -8.67 1.25 8.85
N CYS A 452 -9.04 0.63 7.73
CA CYS A 452 -9.00 -0.83 7.60
C CYS A 452 -7.61 -1.41 7.90
N GLU A 453 -6.57 -0.78 7.36
CA GLU A 453 -5.19 -1.22 7.58
C GLU A 453 -4.72 -0.91 9.01
N VAL A 454 -5.22 0.16 9.63
CA VAL A 454 -4.94 0.50 11.02
C VAL A 454 -5.60 -0.49 11.98
N PHE A 455 -6.83 -0.93 11.72
CA PHE A 455 -7.57 -1.87 12.57
C PHE A 455 -7.18 -3.35 12.35
N ALA A 456 -6.33 -3.63 11.35
CA ALA A 456 -5.90 -4.99 11.07
C ALA A 456 -5.09 -5.59 12.23
N SER A 457 -5.10 -6.93 12.36
CA SER A 457 -4.29 -7.65 13.36
C SER A 457 -2.77 -7.54 13.09
N GLU A 458 -2.40 -7.45 11.82
CA GLU A 458 -1.02 -7.30 11.37
C GLU A 458 -0.91 -6.07 10.46
N PRO A 459 -0.96 -4.86 11.02
CA PRO A 459 -0.91 -3.64 10.24
C PRO A 459 0.47 -3.49 9.60
N ASN A 460 0.49 -2.99 8.36
CA ASN A 460 1.71 -2.87 7.57
C ASN A 460 1.94 -1.42 7.16
N ALA A 461 3.07 -0.85 7.58
CA ALA A 461 3.51 0.49 7.21
C ALA A 461 3.44 0.78 5.72
N ASP A 462 3.82 -0.18 4.86
CA ASP A 462 3.74 0.00 3.41
C ASP A 462 2.30 0.12 2.91
N ARG A 463 1.31 -0.47 3.59
CA ARG A 463 -0.10 -0.51 3.15
C ARG A 463 -0.87 0.71 3.62
N TRP A 464 -0.92 0.93 4.93
CA TRP A 464 -1.67 2.06 5.47
C TRP A 464 -1.12 3.39 4.94
N SER A 465 0.21 3.52 4.80
CA SER A 465 0.83 4.79 4.38
C SER A 465 0.53 5.16 2.94
N VAL A 466 0.15 4.18 2.10
CA VAL A 466 -0.24 4.42 0.71
C VAL A 466 -1.65 5.02 0.63
N HIS A 467 -2.57 4.55 1.47
CA HIS A 467 -3.91 5.13 1.60
C HIS A 467 -3.86 6.51 2.26
N PHE A 468 -3.02 6.66 3.30
CA PHE A 468 -2.83 7.95 3.98
C PHE A 468 -2.25 9.03 3.04
N ARG A 469 -1.19 8.71 2.29
CA ARG A 469 -0.63 9.62 1.27
C ARG A 469 -1.64 9.93 0.16
N GLY A 470 -2.44 8.95 -0.25
CA GLY A 470 -3.52 9.15 -1.21
C GLY A 470 -4.55 10.16 -0.71
N ALA A 471 -4.98 10.04 0.55
CA ALA A 471 -5.87 11.00 1.19
C ALA A 471 -5.25 12.40 1.28
N ARG A 472 -3.98 12.51 1.70
CA ARG A 472 -3.26 13.79 1.75
C ARG A 472 -3.17 14.44 0.35
N GLY A 473 -2.85 13.67 -0.68
CA GLY A 473 -2.80 14.17 -2.06
C GLY A 473 -4.16 14.61 -2.59
N LEU A 474 -5.25 13.94 -2.20
CA LEU A 474 -6.61 14.38 -2.50
C LEU A 474 -6.95 15.70 -1.83
N ILE A 475 -6.61 15.86 -0.54
CA ILE A 475 -6.81 17.13 0.18
C ILE A 475 -6.05 18.27 -0.51
N SER A 476 -4.79 18.06 -0.91
CA SER A 476 -4.02 19.06 -1.68
C SER A 476 -4.69 19.40 -3.01
N ARG A 477 -5.17 18.40 -3.77
CA ARG A 477 -5.90 18.65 -5.04
C ARG A 477 -7.20 19.42 -4.81
N MET A 478 -7.87 19.20 -3.70
CA MET A 478 -9.09 19.94 -3.32
C MET A 478 -8.76 21.38 -2.93
N GLN A 479 -7.60 21.61 -2.29
CA GLN A 479 -7.11 22.94 -1.95
C GLN A 479 -6.79 23.75 -3.21
N ASP A 480 -6.09 23.15 -4.19
CA ASP A 480 -5.77 23.78 -5.47
C ASP A 480 -7.03 24.20 -6.25
N LYS A 481 -8.16 23.52 -6.01
CA LYS A 481 -9.46 23.81 -6.61
C LYS A 481 -10.33 24.77 -5.77
N GLY A 482 -9.82 25.28 -4.65
CA GLY A 482 -10.55 26.19 -3.77
C GLY A 482 -11.67 25.55 -2.94
N LEU A 483 -11.78 24.21 -2.91
CA LEU A 483 -12.85 23.52 -2.18
C LEU A 483 -12.70 23.63 -0.65
N LEU A 484 -11.49 23.94 -0.17
CA LEU A 484 -11.21 24.12 1.26
C LEU A 484 -11.60 25.52 1.78
N GLU A 485 -11.83 26.50 0.90
CA GLU A 485 -12.24 27.85 1.33
C GLU A 485 -13.68 27.87 1.85
N ARG A 486 -14.54 27.02 1.30
CA ARG A 486 -15.93 26.82 1.73
C ARG A 486 -16.26 25.33 1.75
N PRO A 487 -15.73 24.59 2.74
CA PRO A 487 -15.89 23.14 2.77
C PRO A 487 -17.33 22.77 3.09
N THR A 488 -17.88 21.80 2.33
CA THR A 488 -19.14 21.15 2.69
C THR A 488 -19.02 20.43 4.02
N ASP A 489 -20.15 20.03 4.62
CA ASP A 489 -20.14 19.35 5.91
C ASP A 489 -19.40 18.00 5.85
N GLU A 490 -19.53 17.27 4.73
CA GLU A 490 -18.79 16.02 4.50
C GLU A 490 -17.29 16.27 4.43
N LEU A 491 -16.86 17.32 3.72
CA LEU A 491 -15.44 17.65 3.63
C LEU A 491 -14.89 18.10 4.99
N ARG A 492 -15.63 18.94 5.72
CA ARG A 492 -15.23 19.39 7.06
C ARG A 492 -15.07 18.20 8.02
N PHE A 493 -16.00 17.25 7.97
CA PHE A 493 -15.91 16.00 8.72
C PHE A 493 -14.66 15.19 8.33
N LEU A 494 -14.41 14.99 7.03
CA LEU A 494 -13.27 14.21 6.53
C LEU A 494 -11.92 14.85 6.88
N LEU A 495 -11.82 16.18 6.86
CA LEU A 495 -10.62 16.92 7.27
C LEU A 495 -10.33 16.71 8.76
N ARG A 496 -11.33 16.90 9.64
CA ARG A 496 -11.19 16.61 11.07
C ARG A 496 -10.76 15.17 11.33
N TRP A 497 -11.38 14.23 10.61
CA TRP A 497 -11.01 12.81 10.72
C TRP A 497 -9.57 12.55 10.25
N PHE A 498 -9.12 13.22 9.19
CA PHE A 498 -7.74 13.13 8.72
C PHE A 498 -6.75 13.67 9.75
N ASP A 499 -6.99 14.89 10.25
CA ASP A 499 -6.15 15.59 11.22
C ASP A 499 -5.90 14.79 12.49
N MET A 500 -6.93 14.10 12.99
CA MET A 500 -6.85 13.21 14.15
C MET A 500 -5.72 12.18 14.02
N THR A 501 -5.62 11.56 12.84
CA THR A 501 -4.65 10.50 12.57
C THR A 501 -3.31 11.03 12.05
N GLU A 502 -3.30 12.23 11.48
CA GLU A 502 -2.09 12.82 10.92
C GLU A 502 -1.01 13.06 11.98
N SER A 503 -1.36 13.61 13.13
CA SER A 503 -0.38 13.91 14.18
C SER A 503 0.36 12.66 14.65
N LEU A 504 -0.32 11.51 14.71
CA LEU A 504 0.27 10.22 15.10
C LEU A 504 1.09 9.57 13.97
N VAL A 505 0.61 9.68 12.73
CA VAL A 505 1.31 9.18 11.56
C VAL A 505 2.69 9.83 11.38
N CYS A 506 2.83 11.11 11.71
CA CYS A 506 4.11 11.82 11.67
C CYS A 506 5.19 11.18 12.55
N HIS A 507 4.84 10.59 13.70
CA HIS A 507 5.79 9.85 14.55
C HIS A 507 6.23 8.51 13.95
N SER A 508 5.50 7.99 12.97
CA SER A 508 5.73 6.65 12.42
C SER A 508 6.68 6.65 11.21
N ILE A 509 6.63 7.67 10.35
CA ILE A 509 7.44 7.75 9.13
C ILE A 509 7.90 9.20 8.90
N SER A 510 9.21 9.41 8.75
CA SER A 510 9.82 10.74 8.62
C SER A 510 9.31 11.53 7.41
N ASP A 511 9.04 10.87 6.27
CA ASP A 511 8.54 11.54 5.06
C ASP A 511 7.12 12.10 5.21
N LEU A 512 6.40 11.70 6.25
CA LEU A 512 5.05 12.19 6.54
C LEU A 512 5.03 13.30 7.59
N ALA A 513 6.15 13.56 8.27
CA ALA A 513 6.31 14.67 9.19
C ALA A 513 6.42 16.01 8.44
N PRO A 514 6.02 17.13 9.08
CA PRO A 514 6.20 18.46 8.51
C PRO A 514 7.69 18.75 8.25
N LYS A 515 7.98 19.50 7.18
CA LYS A 515 9.35 19.98 6.91
C LYS A 515 9.67 21.30 7.60
N GLN A 516 8.63 22.09 7.86
CA GLN A 516 8.71 23.38 8.56
C GLN A 516 8.09 23.21 9.94
N SER A 517 8.39 24.13 10.86
CA SER A 517 7.79 24.11 12.19
C SER A 517 6.27 24.12 12.11
N ALA A 518 5.65 23.21 12.86
CA ALA A 518 4.19 23.12 12.94
C ALA A 518 3.59 24.06 13.99
N ILE A 519 4.45 24.67 14.83
CA ILE A 519 4.04 25.60 15.89
C ILE A 519 4.41 27.05 15.50
N PRO A 520 3.64 28.05 15.97
CA PRO A 520 4.01 29.45 15.79
C PRO A 520 5.38 29.76 16.39
N SER A 521 6.17 30.59 15.70
CA SER A 521 7.43 31.15 16.20
C SER A 521 7.26 32.67 16.37
N PRO A 522 8.01 33.32 17.29
CA PRO A 522 7.96 34.77 17.47
C PRO A 522 8.18 35.56 16.17
N THR A 523 8.93 34.97 15.22
CA THR A 523 9.28 35.57 13.92
C THR A 523 8.23 35.30 12.83
N THR A 524 7.36 34.31 12.99
CA THR A 524 6.32 33.92 12.01
C THR A 524 4.92 34.37 12.39
N LEU A 525 4.74 35.02 13.54
CA LEU A 525 3.51 35.70 13.90
C LEU A 525 3.23 36.84 12.91
N PRO A 526 2.10 36.83 12.18
CA PRO A 526 1.65 38.01 11.49
C PRO A 526 1.45 39.12 12.52
N SER A 527 2.05 40.28 12.28
CA SER A 527 1.73 41.49 13.04
C SER A 527 0.25 41.80 12.85
N PHE A 528 -0.56 41.56 13.89
CA PHE A 528 -1.96 41.96 14.00
C PHE A 528 -2.94 41.35 12.99
N GLU A 529 -3.20 40.05 13.10
CA GLU A 529 -4.56 39.51 12.90
C GLU A 529 -4.77 38.44 13.98
N THR A 530 -5.31 38.85 15.14
CA THR A 530 -5.91 37.91 16.08
C THR A 530 -7.16 37.36 15.41
N ASP A 531 -7.02 36.22 14.73
CA ASP A 531 -8.18 35.40 14.44
C ASP A 531 -8.70 34.95 15.80
N ASP A 532 -9.67 35.70 16.34
CA ASP A 532 -10.32 35.56 17.63
C ASP A 532 -11.15 34.25 17.72
N GLU A 533 -10.71 33.15 17.09
CA GLU A 533 -11.32 31.85 17.33
C GLU A 533 -10.94 31.40 18.76
N PRO A 534 -11.92 31.28 19.67
CA PRO A 534 -11.63 30.85 21.03
C PRO A 534 -11.10 29.42 21.00
N VAL A 535 -10.06 29.15 21.79
CA VAL A 535 -9.53 27.79 21.91
C VAL A 535 -10.57 26.90 22.59
N TYR A 536 -10.86 25.75 21.98
CA TYR A 536 -11.83 24.79 22.47
C TYR A 536 -11.29 23.35 22.36
N ILE A 537 -11.83 22.44 23.18
CA ILE A 537 -11.60 21.01 23.05
C ILE A 537 -12.47 20.50 21.90
N ASP A 538 -11.84 20.02 20.84
CA ASP A 538 -12.53 19.50 19.67
C ASP A 538 -13.06 18.10 19.99
N MET A 539 -14.38 17.91 19.84
CA MET A 539 -15.05 16.67 20.22
C MET A 539 -14.58 15.45 19.41
N TYR A 540 -14.10 15.64 18.18
CA TYR A 540 -13.57 14.57 17.32
C TYR A 540 -12.15 14.17 17.72
N LEU A 541 -11.35 15.14 18.14
CA LEU A 541 -9.96 14.94 18.54
C LEU A 541 -9.84 14.55 20.03
N ALA A 542 -10.88 14.83 20.83
CA ALA A 542 -10.90 14.80 22.29
C ALA A 542 -9.73 15.55 22.94
N ARG A 543 -9.29 16.62 22.29
CA ARG A 543 -8.21 17.53 22.70
C ARG A 543 -8.31 18.84 21.92
N THR A 544 -7.58 19.87 22.35
CA THR A 544 -7.47 21.14 21.62
C THR A 544 -6.68 20.97 20.32
N LYS A 545 -6.97 21.80 19.30
CA LYS A 545 -6.33 21.72 17.97
C LYS A 545 -4.83 22.06 18.01
N ASP A 546 -4.42 22.98 18.86
CA ASP A 546 -3.02 23.38 19.06
C ASP A 546 -2.12 22.22 19.51
N LEU A 547 -2.66 21.22 20.23
CA LEU A 547 -1.95 19.99 20.55
C LEU A 547 -1.62 19.16 19.30
N LEU A 548 -2.43 19.19 18.23
CA LEU A 548 -2.05 18.50 16.98
C LEU A 548 -0.72 19.02 16.43
N SER A 549 -0.54 20.35 16.47
CA SER A 549 0.70 21.01 16.05
C SER A 549 1.87 20.63 16.93
N VAL A 550 1.67 20.53 18.25
CA VAL A 550 2.69 20.05 19.19
C VAL A 550 3.19 18.66 18.81
N PHE A 551 2.29 17.69 18.59
CA PHE A 551 2.70 16.31 18.24
C PHE A 551 3.39 16.25 16.87
N LYS A 552 2.90 17.01 15.88
CA LYS A 552 3.57 17.17 14.58
C LYS A 552 4.99 17.72 14.73
N GLU A 553 5.20 18.66 15.65
CA GLU A 553 6.51 19.26 15.92
C GLU A 553 7.45 18.32 16.66
N ILE A 554 6.95 17.58 17.66
CA ILE A 554 7.71 16.51 18.34
C ILE A 554 8.23 15.51 17.30
N ALA A 555 7.35 15.08 16.38
CA ALA A 555 7.74 14.16 15.31
C ALA A 555 8.83 14.75 14.41
N ARG A 556 8.69 16.01 13.97
CA ARG A 556 9.68 16.69 13.12
C ARG A 556 11.06 16.75 13.79
N LEU A 557 11.12 17.27 15.02
CA LEU A 557 12.37 17.42 15.77
C LEU A 557 13.03 16.07 16.07
N SER A 558 12.22 15.05 16.41
CA SER A 558 12.72 13.70 16.64
C SER A 558 13.37 13.09 15.38
N HIS A 559 12.78 13.29 14.19
CA HIS A 559 13.38 12.82 12.93
C HIS A 559 14.67 13.55 12.58
N ILE A 560 14.72 14.88 12.76
CA ILE A 560 15.94 15.69 12.51
C ILE A 560 17.09 15.16 13.38
N ARG A 561 16.83 14.95 14.67
CA ARG A 561 17.83 14.45 15.62
C ARG A 561 18.31 13.04 15.26
N ASN A 562 17.38 12.13 14.98
CA ASN A 562 17.70 10.75 14.56
C ASN A 562 18.54 10.71 13.28
N GLU A 563 18.23 11.56 12.29
CA GLU A 563 19.01 11.63 11.03
C GLU A 563 20.44 12.11 11.27
N ARG A 564 20.66 13.05 12.20
CA ARG A 564 21.99 13.55 12.56
C ARG A 564 22.82 12.55 13.38
N GLU A 565 22.20 11.83 14.32
CA GLU A 565 22.88 10.75 15.06
C GLU A 565 23.45 9.69 14.11
N THR A 566 22.81 9.44 12.97
CA THR A 566 23.37 8.58 11.90
C THR A 566 24.47 9.21 11.05
N ARG A 567 24.65 10.54 11.06
CA ARG A 567 25.58 11.28 10.18
C ARG A 567 26.88 11.77 10.85
N GLU A 568 27.02 11.65 12.18
CA GLU A 568 28.21 12.09 12.93
C GLU A 568 28.59 13.58 12.76
N ASP A 569 27.62 14.46 12.45
CA ASP A 569 27.85 15.91 12.30
C ASP A 569 27.63 16.65 13.64
N LEU A 570 28.67 17.33 14.16
CA LEU A 570 28.73 17.97 15.50
C LEU A 570 28.53 19.51 15.50
N SER A 571 28.10 20.13 14.41
CA SER A 571 28.22 21.59 14.23
C SER A 571 26.93 22.42 14.40
N GLN A 572 25.77 21.81 14.68
CA GLN A 572 24.45 22.50 14.70
C GLN A 572 23.59 22.20 15.95
N ASP A 573 24.19 21.79 17.07
CA ASP A 573 23.44 21.41 18.28
C ASP A 573 22.67 22.58 18.93
N SER A 574 23.16 23.82 18.82
CA SER A 574 22.58 24.96 19.56
C SER A 574 21.23 25.46 19.05
N GLU A 575 20.94 25.33 17.75
CA GLU A 575 19.70 25.83 17.14
C GLU A 575 18.55 24.83 17.37
N ASP A 576 18.82 23.54 17.21
CA ASP A 576 17.87 22.45 17.49
C ASP A 576 17.47 22.46 18.98
N ASP A 577 18.43 22.64 19.90
CA ASP A 577 18.14 22.74 21.33
C ASP A 577 17.19 23.92 21.62
N ALA A 578 17.39 25.08 20.98
CA ALA A 578 16.49 26.22 21.12
C ALA A 578 15.07 25.93 20.62
N GLU A 579 14.92 25.22 19.49
CA GLU A 579 13.61 24.77 19.00
C GLU A 579 12.93 23.79 19.97
N VAL A 580 13.68 22.87 20.58
CA VAL A 580 13.14 21.94 21.59
C VAL A 580 12.69 22.68 22.85
N TRP A 581 13.47 23.64 23.35
CA TRP A 581 13.09 24.50 24.47
C TRP A 581 11.86 25.37 24.15
N TRP A 582 11.76 25.87 22.93
CA TRP A 582 10.59 26.62 22.46
C TRP A 582 9.35 25.72 22.45
N LEU A 583 9.45 24.50 21.91
CA LEU A 583 8.35 23.53 21.91
C LEU A 583 7.89 23.20 23.34
N LEU A 584 8.81 22.98 24.28
CA LEU A 584 8.47 22.76 25.68
C LEU A 584 7.74 23.96 26.28
N SER A 585 8.25 25.17 26.06
CA SER A 585 7.64 26.41 26.54
C SER A 585 6.25 26.64 25.94
N TYR A 586 6.08 26.33 24.66
CA TYR A 586 4.80 26.43 23.96
C TYR A 586 3.77 25.45 24.52
N LEU A 587 4.14 24.17 24.72
CA LEU A 587 3.26 23.21 25.37
C LEU A 587 2.93 23.59 26.82
N GLN A 588 3.91 24.10 27.58
CA GLN A 588 3.66 24.58 28.93
C GLN A 588 2.66 25.74 28.95
N SER A 589 2.75 26.67 27.99
CA SER A 589 1.78 27.77 27.85
C SER A 589 0.35 27.28 27.58
N ILE A 590 0.20 26.19 26.81
CA ILE A 590 -1.10 25.53 26.57
C ILE A 590 -1.64 24.95 27.88
N ILE A 591 -0.78 24.27 28.65
CA ILE A 591 -1.15 23.66 29.93
C ILE A 591 -1.55 24.72 30.94
N ASP A 592 -0.75 25.77 31.10
CA ASP A 592 -1.01 26.86 32.04
C ASP A 592 -2.29 27.61 31.69
N ARG A 593 -2.52 27.87 30.40
CA ARG A 593 -3.78 28.44 29.89
C ARG A 593 -4.97 27.57 30.26
N ASP A 594 -4.91 26.26 29.98
CA ASP A 594 -6.03 25.34 30.21
C ASP A 594 -6.28 25.10 31.71
N GLN A 595 -5.27 25.25 32.56
CA GLN A 595 -5.43 25.22 34.03
C GLN A 595 -6.08 26.51 34.56
N ALA A 596 -5.64 27.67 34.07
CA ALA A 596 -6.16 28.96 34.50
C ALA A 596 -7.59 29.21 34.01
N ASN A 597 -7.88 28.81 32.77
CA ASN A 597 -9.18 28.95 32.14
C ASN A 597 -9.47 27.73 31.23
N PRO A 598 -10.08 26.65 31.78
CA PRO A 598 -10.33 25.43 31.04
C PRO A 598 -11.11 25.68 29.74
N PRO A 599 -10.59 25.23 28.58
CA PRO A 599 -11.26 25.46 27.30
C PRO A 599 -12.65 24.82 27.29
N PRO A 600 -13.64 25.49 26.67
CA PRO A 600 -14.95 24.88 26.45
C PRO A 600 -14.82 23.68 25.52
N VAL A 601 -15.70 22.69 25.69
CA VAL A 601 -15.83 21.58 24.74
C VAL A 601 -16.73 22.04 23.61
N MET A 602 -16.27 21.94 22.36
CA MET A 602 -17.07 22.31 21.20
C MET A 602 -18.32 21.43 21.13
N SER A 603 -19.48 22.06 21.23
CA SER A 603 -20.74 21.38 20.99
C SER A 603 -21.02 21.28 19.49
N ILE A 604 -21.38 20.08 19.05
CA ILE A 604 -21.93 19.86 17.71
C ILE A 604 -23.43 20.07 17.77
N ARG A 605 -23.97 20.92 16.86
CA ARG A 605 -25.41 21.20 16.72
C ARG A 605 -26.07 21.67 18.02
N ASP A 606 -25.38 22.53 18.77
CA ASP A 606 -25.89 23.22 19.97
C ASP A 606 -26.45 22.31 21.08
N ARG A 607 -26.00 21.06 21.16
CA ARG A 607 -26.35 20.17 22.29
C ARG A 607 -25.66 20.63 23.57
N VAL A 608 -26.40 20.63 24.66
CA VAL A 608 -25.83 20.78 26.00
C VAL A 608 -25.19 19.45 26.42
N LEU A 609 -23.87 19.45 26.60
CA LEU A 609 -23.14 18.32 27.19
C LEU A 609 -23.37 18.28 28.71
N SER A 610 -23.49 17.08 29.26
CA SER A 610 -23.53 16.89 30.71
C SER A 610 -22.17 17.23 31.34
N VAL A 611 -22.19 17.58 32.64
CA VAL A 611 -20.96 17.85 33.40
C VAL A 611 -19.99 16.68 33.34
N ALA A 612 -20.51 15.44 33.37
CA ALA A 612 -19.70 14.23 33.27
C ALA A 612 -19.01 14.10 31.89
N GLU A 613 -19.75 14.31 30.79
CA GLU A 613 -19.17 14.29 29.44
C GLU A 613 -18.09 15.37 29.28
N VAL A 614 -18.35 16.59 29.74
CA VAL A 614 -17.37 17.69 29.72
C VAL A 614 -16.11 17.31 30.50
N GLN A 615 -16.27 16.66 31.66
CA GLN A 615 -15.15 16.23 32.48
C GLN A 615 -14.33 15.13 31.80
N GLU A 616 -14.95 14.17 31.11
CA GLU A 616 -14.24 13.14 30.34
C GLU A 616 -13.41 13.75 29.20
N TYR A 617 -13.96 14.74 28.48
CA TYR A 617 -13.22 15.47 27.44
C TYR A 617 -12.04 16.27 28.00
N ARG A 618 -12.19 16.88 29.18
CA ARG A 618 -11.10 17.58 29.86
C ARG A 618 -10.01 16.62 30.34
N LEU A 619 -10.38 15.46 30.87
CA LEU A 619 -9.43 14.41 31.24
C LEU A 619 -8.65 13.92 30.01
N SER A 620 -9.33 13.67 28.90
CA SER A 620 -8.69 13.31 27.63
C SER A 620 -7.71 14.38 27.15
N ASN A 621 -8.11 15.66 27.16
CA ASN A 621 -7.22 16.78 26.80
C ASN A 621 -5.96 16.81 27.68
N GLN A 622 -6.13 16.65 28.99
CA GLN A 622 -5.02 16.60 29.95
C GLN A 622 -4.08 15.42 29.69
N ILE A 623 -4.62 14.23 29.41
CA ILE A 623 -3.82 13.05 29.05
C ILE A 623 -2.94 13.34 27.83
N TRP A 624 -3.49 14.00 26.81
CA TRP A 624 -2.73 14.38 25.61
C TRP A 624 -1.65 15.43 25.88
N GLN A 625 -1.89 16.39 26.78
CA GLN A 625 -0.87 17.34 27.25
C GLN A 625 0.28 16.62 27.97
N LEU A 626 -0.04 15.72 28.91
CA LEU A 626 0.95 14.92 29.65
C LEU A 626 1.74 14.01 28.71
N THR A 627 1.07 13.42 27.71
CA THR A 627 1.73 12.61 26.67
C THR A 627 2.70 13.44 25.86
N GLY A 628 2.35 14.69 25.52
CA GLY A 628 3.26 15.63 24.85
C GLY A 628 4.50 15.93 25.68
N LEU A 629 4.34 16.23 26.98
CA LEU A 629 5.46 16.44 27.91
C LEU A 629 6.35 15.20 28.00
N LEU A 630 5.74 14.02 28.16
CA LEU A 630 6.47 12.74 28.24
C LEU A 630 7.35 12.55 26.99
N LEU A 631 6.79 12.75 25.80
CA LEU A 631 7.52 12.60 24.55
C LEU A 631 8.62 13.64 24.38
N ILE A 632 8.38 14.91 24.76
CA ILE A 632 9.43 15.94 24.71
C ILE A 632 10.60 15.58 25.63
N HIS A 633 10.32 15.24 26.89
CA HIS A 633 11.37 14.89 27.85
C HIS A 633 12.11 13.60 27.47
N ARG A 634 11.40 12.57 27.02
CA ARG A 634 12.03 11.29 26.66
C ARG A 634 12.70 11.28 25.31
N ARG A 635 12.07 11.86 24.28
CA ARG A 635 12.55 11.73 22.90
C ARG A 635 13.44 12.88 22.45
N LEU A 636 13.30 14.06 23.07
CA LEU A 636 14.06 15.25 22.68
C LEU A 636 15.09 15.64 23.74
N PHE A 637 14.77 15.60 25.04
CA PHE A 637 15.75 15.88 26.09
C PHE A 637 16.54 14.65 26.57
N HIS A 638 16.13 13.43 26.16
CA HIS A 638 16.75 12.17 26.57
C HIS A 638 16.79 11.97 28.09
N GLU A 639 15.78 12.48 28.81
CA GLU A 639 15.68 12.30 30.25
C GLU A 639 15.57 10.81 30.62
N PRO A 640 16.33 10.29 31.61
CA PRO A 640 16.28 8.88 31.99
C PRO A 640 14.87 8.43 32.36
N ARG A 641 14.46 7.21 32.00
CA ARG A 641 13.14 6.69 32.40
C ARG A 641 13.00 6.59 33.90
N SER A 642 14.10 6.31 34.60
CA SER A 642 14.15 6.23 36.07
C SER A 642 13.98 7.58 36.77
N SER A 643 13.99 8.70 36.04
CA SER A 643 13.80 10.03 36.64
C SER A 643 12.39 10.17 37.22
N THR A 644 12.29 10.95 38.29
CA THR A 644 11.02 11.22 38.98
C THR A 644 10.03 11.92 38.07
N LEU A 645 10.50 12.81 37.19
CA LEU A 645 9.68 13.52 36.21
C LEU A 645 8.98 12.56 35.25
N ILE A 646 9.72 11.61 34.66
CA ILE A 646 9.15 10.68 33.68
C ILE A 646 8.13 9.75 34.33
N GLN A 647 8.46 9.17 35.49
CA GLN A 647 7.52 8.28 36.18
C GLN A 647 6.29 9.02 36.71
N ASP A 648 6.42 10.28 37.16
CA ASP A 648 5.25 11.13 37.50
C ASP A 648 4.33 11.34 36.29
N LEU A 649 4.89 11.64 35.11
CA LEU A 649 4.10 11.79 33.88
C LEU A 649 3.38 10.50 33.51
N VAL A 650 4.06 9.34 33.57
CA VAL A 650 3.46 8.01 33.32
C VAL A 650 2.31 7.75 34.30
N GLN A 651 2.53 7.97 35.60
CA GLN A 651 1.54 7.75 36.64
C GLN A 651 0.31 8.66 36.46
N ARG A 652 0.50 9.94 36.14
CA ARG A 652 -0.60 10.89 35.92
C ARG A 652 -1.40 10.58 34.66
N ILE A 653 -0.76 10.07 33.60
CA ILE A 653 -1.47 9.56 32.41
C ILE A 653 -2.35 8.38 32.81
N LEU A 654 -1.80 7.41 33.56
CA LEU A 654 -2.53 6.24 34.04
C LEU A 654 -3.72 6.61 34.92
N GLU A 655 -3.50 7.41 35.97
CA GLU A 655 -4.54 7.83 36.90
C GLU A 655 -5.66 8.60 36.19
N SER A 656 -5.30 9.44 35.22
CA SER A 656 -6.29 10.18 34.43
C SER A 656 -7.10 9.24 33.53
N ALA A 657 -6.46 8.24 32.91
CA ALA A 657 -7.13 7.25 32.07
C ALA A 657 -8.05 6.32 32.90
N GLU A 658 -7.60 5.88 34.07
CA GLU A 658 -8.37 5.04 35.01
C GLU A 658 -9.63 5.74 35.55
N ARG A 659 -9.62 7.07 35.59
CA ARG A 659 -10.79 7.89 35.98
C ARG A 659 -11.83 8.05 34.88
N MET A 660 -11.51 7.70 33.64
CA MET A 660 -12.46 7.77 32.52
C MET A 660 -13.36 6.54 32.51
N THR A 661 -14.64 6.73 32.21
CA THR A 661 -15.59 5.60 32.22
C THR A 661 -15.41 4.75 30.98
N LEU A 662 -14.95 3.50 31.14
CA LEU A 662 -14.91 2.53 30.05
C LEU A 662 -16.34 2.05 29.75
N ARG A 663 -16.96 2.58 28.68
CA ARG A 663 -18.29 2.17 28.16
C ARG A 663 -18.16 1.61 26.75
N ASP A 664 -19.22 0.97 26.23
CA ASP A 664 -19.31 0.40 24.87
C ASP A 664 -19.16 1.48 23.76
N GLY A 665 -17.94 2.00 23.58
CA GLY A 665 -17.60 3.07 22.63
C GLY A 665 -18.25 4.42 22.94
N LEU A 666 -18.19 5.35 21.98
CA LEU A 666 -18.85 6.66 22.06
C LEU A 666 -18.42 7.53 23.25
N THR A 667 -17.15 7.39 23.66
CA THR A 667 -16.51 8.20 24.69
C THR A 667 -15.09 8.55 24.25
N PRO A 668 -14.44 9.59 24.82
CA PRO A 668 -13.05 9.92 24.52
C PRO A 668 -12.03 8.78 24.73
N VAL A 669 -12.43 7.71 25.44
CA VAL A 669 -11.67 6.47 25.59
C VAL A 669 -11.23 5.89 24.24
N THR A 670 -11.99 6.12 23.16
CA THR A 670 -11.62 5.66 21.81
C THR A 670 -10.26 6.16 21.32
N LEU A 671 -9.71 7.21 21.95
CA LEU A 671 -8.45 7.86 21.57
C LEU A 671 -7.34 7.66 22.61
N LEU A 672 -7.51 6.75 23.57
CA LEU A 672 -6.53 6.51 24.65
C LEU A 672 -5.46 5.47 24.32
N THR A 673 -5.62 4.67 23.27
CA THR A 673 -4.61 3.68 22.86
C THR A 673 -3.23 4.33 22.64
N PRO A 674 -3.09 5.46 21.91
CA PRO A 674 -1.79 6.11 21.76
C PRO A 674 -1.18 6.61 23.09
N PRO A 675 -1.87 7.42 23.93
CA PRO A 675 -1.34 7.86 25.22
C PRO A 675 -0.89 6.72 26.14
N LEU A 676 -1.71 5.67 26.28
CA LEU A 676 -1.37 4.51 27.11
C LEU A 676 -0.19 3.74 26.55
N PHE A 677 -0.08 3.64 25.22
CA PHE A 677 1.07 3.01 24.60
C PHE A 677 2.36 3.78 24.89
N PHE A 678 2.35 5.10 24.69
CA PHE A 678 3.50 5.95 24.96
C PHE A 678 3.93 5.91 26.43
N ALA A 679 2.98 6.00 27.36
CA ALA A 679 3.25 5.82 28.78
C ALA A 679 3.83 4.41 29.07
N GLY A 680 3.31 3.38 28.42
CA GLY A 680 3.79 2.00 28.55
C GLY A 680 5.24 1.79 28.13
N CYS A 681 5.71 2.51 27.10
CA CYS A 681 7.11 2.41 26.66
C CYS A 681 8.10 2.98 27.69
N ASP A 682 7.70 3.95 28.51
CA ASP A 682 8.55 4.56 29.53
C ASP A 682 8.21 4.10 30.97
N ALA A 683 7.19 3.25 31.13
CA ALA A 683 6.77 2.69 32.42
C ALA A 683 7.78 1.68 33.00
N ILE A 684 8.05 1.80 34.29
CA ILE A 684 8.95 0.92 35.04
C ILE A 684 8.16 0.12 36.09
N ARG A 685 8.51 -1.15 36.27
CA ARG A 685 8.03 -2.05 37.35
C ARG A 685 6.51 -2.04 37.53
N ASP A 686 6.01 -1.32 38.53
CA ASP A 686 4.66 -1.46 39.08
C ASP A 686 3.56 -0.85 38.18
N ASP A 687 3.94 0.03 37.25
CA ASP A 687 2.99 0.65 36.32
C ASP A 687 2.73 -0.19 35.06
N ARG A 688 3.65 -1.11 34.69
CA ARG A 688 3.46 -1.98 33.51
C ARG A 688 2.19 -2.85 33.60
N PRO A 689 1.86 -3.50 34.74
CA PRO A 689 0.59 -4.20 34.91
C PRO A 689 -0.65 -3.30 34.75
N ARG A 690 -0.58 -2.05 35.25
CA ARG A 690 -1.69 -1.08 35.14
C ARG A 690 -1.92 -0.63 33.69
N ILE A 691 -0.84 -0.37 32.94
CA ILE A 691 -0.89 -0.08 31.50
C ILE A 691 -1.52 -1.26 30.76
N LYS A 692 -1.10 -2.49 31.08
CA LYS A 692 -1.65 -3.71 30.49
C LYS A 692 -3.15 -3.83 30.73
N ILE A 693 -3.61 -3.69 31.97
CA ILE A 693 -5.03 -3.77 32.32
C ILE A 693 -5.82 -2.68 31.57
N SER A 694 -5.30 -1.45 31.52
CA SER A 694 -5.95 -0.34 30.83
C SER A 694 -6.08 -0.57 29.33
N LEU A 695 -5.01 -0.98 28.64
CA LEU A 695 -5.03 -1.32 27.21
C LEU A 695 -5.92 -2.53 26.90
N GLN A 696 -5.94 -3.54 27.77
CA GLN A 696 -6.87 -4.67 27.64
C GLN A 696 -8.33 -4.21 27.78
N GLY A 697 -8.60 -3.29 28.71
CA GLY A 697 -9.91 -2.66 28.88
C GLY A 697 -10.35 -1.92 27.61
N VAL A 698 -9.48 -1.08 27.05
CA VAL A 698 -9.74 -0.35 25.79
C VAL A 698 -9.96 -1.32 24.63
N SER A 699 -9.10 -2.33 24.48
CA SER A 699 -9.22 -3.34 23.43
C SER A 699 -10.56 -4.09 23.51
N THR A 700 -10.97 -4.49 24.72
CA THR A 700 -12.23 -5.22 24.95
C THR A 700 -13.44 -4.34 24.69
N ALA A 701 -13.43 -3.09 25.18
CA ALA A 701 -14.55 -2.15 25.01
C ALA A 701 -14.77 -1.77 23.54
N LEU A 702 -13.70 -1.66 22.75
CA LEU A 702 -13.77 -1.18 21.37
C LEU A 702 -13.70 -2.31 20.33
N GLY A 703 -13.28 -3.52 20.71
CA GLY A 703 -13.07 -4.63 19.79
C GLY A 703 -11.97 -4.35 18.76
N LEU A 704 -10.85 -3.78 19.20
CA LEU A 704 -9.79 -3.27 18.33
C LEU A 704 -8.52 -4.13 18.37
N LEU A 705 -8.27 -4.88 17.28
CA LEU A 705 -7.10 -5.76 17.15
C LEU A 705 -5.77 -5.01 17.19
N ASN A 706 -5.73 -3.74 16.77
CA ASN A 706 -4.53 -2.92 16.84
C ASN A 706 -4.16 -2.55 18.29
N THR A 707 -5.14 -2.41 19.18
CA THR A 707 -4.90 -2.18 20.62
C THR A 707 -4.31 -3.43 21.26
N GLN A 708 -4.79 -4.61 20.86
CA GLN A 708 -4.17 -5.89 21.25
C GLN A 708 -2.73 -5.99 20.72
N ARG A 709 -2.49 -5.60 19.47
CA ARG A 709 -1.13 -5.60 18.90
C ARG A 709 -0.19 -4.61 19.61
N ALA A 710 -0.71 -3.44 20.01
CA ALA A 710 0.02 -2.47 20.82
C ALA A 710 0.50 -3.09 22.14
N LEU A 711 -0.37 -3.86 22.80
CA LEU A 711 -0.04 -4.56 24.03
C LEU A 711 1.01 -5.65 23.81
N GLU A 712 0.88 -6.47 22.77
CA GLU A 712 1.87 -7.50 22.43
C GLU A 712 3.28 -6.89 22.23
N ILE A 713 3.36 -5.76 21.53
CA ILE A 713 4.62 -5.03 21.32
C ILE A 713 5.20 -4.51 22.63
N LEU A 714 4.37 -3.99 23.54
CA LEU A 714 4.82 -3.55 24.86
C LEU A 714 5.31 -4.73 25.70
N GLU A 715 4.63 -5.87 25.69
CA GLU A 715 5.04 -7.06 26.44
C GLU A 715 6.37 -7.62 25.92
N GLU A 716 6.55 -7.70 24.60
CA GLU A 716 7.83 -8.06 23.98
C GLU A 716 8.94 -7.08 24.40
N TYR A 717 8.65 -5.79 24.38
CA TYR A 717 9.57 -4.73 24.79
C TYR A 717 9.95 -4.81 26.28
N TRP A 718 8.97 -5.00 27.16
CA TRP A 718 9.17 -5.13 28.60
C TRP A 718 9.93 -6.40 28.99
N ALA A 719 9.78 -7.49 28.24
CA ALA A 719 10.52 -8.72 28.44
C ALA A 719 12.00 -8.57 28.05
N ALA A 720 12.29 -7.78 27.03
CA ALA A 720 13.65 -7.50 26.58
C ALA A 720 14.38 -6.46 27.45
N ASP A 721 13.65 -5.57 28.12
CA ASP A 721 14.21 -4.47 28.91
C ASP A 721 13.65 -4.41 30.35
N PRO A 722 14.47 -4.73 31.37
CA PRO A 722 14.07 -4.63 32.77
C PRO A 722 13.91 -3.17 33.28
N GLY A 723 14.17 -2.17 32.44
CA GLY A 723 14.02 -0.74 32.74
C GLY A 723 15.26 -0.09 33.34
N VAL A 724 16.46 -0.58 32.96
CA VAL A 724 17.74 -0.14 33.57
C VAL A 724 18.66 0.56 32.56
N ASP A 725 18.61 0.19 31.28
CA ASP A 725 19.47 0.75 30.22
C ASP A 725 18.64 1.64 29.28
N ASP A 726 18.73 2.96 29.47
CA ASP A 726 18.03 3.93 28.63
C ASP A 726 18.58 3.98 27.19
N GLY A 727 19.88 3.69 26.98
CA GLY A 727 20.46 3.64 25.64
C GLY A 727 19.95 2.45 24.82
N LEU A 728 19.75 1.30 25.46
CA LEU A 728 19.04 0.17 24.85
C LEU A 728 17.58 0.52 24.58
N ALA A 729 16.90 1.16 25.53
CA ALA A 729 15.50 1.54 25.43
C ALA A 729 15.21 2.47 24.25
N ASP A 730 16.10 3.43 24.00
CA ASP A 730 15.97 4.39 22.90
C ASP A 730 16.21 3.73 21.54
N ARG A 731 17.21 2.83 21.45
CA ARG A 731 17.49 2.09 20.21
C ARG A 731 16.43 1.04 19.88
N SER A 732 15.86 0.43 20.91
CA SER A 732 14.82 -0.61 20.79
C SER A 732 13.42 -0.04 20.89
N TRP A 733 13.27 1.29 20.87
CA TRP A 733 11.99 1.96 21.02
C TRP A 733 10.95 1.37 20.06
N PRO A 734 9.77 0.98 20.57
CA PRO A 734 8.75 0.37 19.76
C PRO A 734 8.33 1.23 18.55
N ARG A 735 8.39 0.62 17.36
CA ARG A 735 8.03 1.31 16.12
C ARG A 735 6.52 1.35 15.97
N ILE A 736 5.95 2.54 16.16
CA ILE A 736 4.52 2.81 16.01
C ILE A 736 4.02 2.48 14.60
N SER A 737 4.88 2.54 13.58
CA SER A 737 4.55 2.12 12.22
C SER A 737 4.11 0.65 12.09
N GLN A 738 4.41 -0.19 13.09
CA GLN A 738 4.03 -1.61 13.16
C GLN A 738 2.65 -1.88 13.79
N PHE A 739 1.99 -0.87 14.38
CA PHE A 739 0.65 -1.04 14.98
C PHE A 739 -0.24 0.21 14.98
N LEU A 740 0.22 1.31 14.34
CA LEU A 740 -0.32 2.67 14.33
C LEU A 740 -1.59 2.85 15.18
N PRO A 741 -1.49 3.40 16.40
CA PRO A 741 -2.64 3.53 17.27
C PRO A 741 -3.65 4.48 16.63
N TYR A 742 -4.93 4.13 16.72
CA TYR A 742 -6.06 4.96 16.32
C TYR A 742 -6.65 5.61 17.55
#